data_AF-F0YGC8-F1
#
_entry.id   AF-F0YGC8-F1
#
_cell.length_a   1.000
_cell.length_b   1.000
_cell.length_c   1.000
_cell.angle_alpha   90.00
_cell.angle_beta   90.00
_cell.angle_gamma   90.00
#
_symmetry.space_group_name_H-M   'P 1'
#
loop_
_entity.id
_entity.type
_entity.pdbx_description
1 polymer ?
#
loop_
_entity_poly.entity_id
_entity_poly.type
_entity_poly.pdbx_seq_one_letter_code
_entity_poly.pdbx_strand_id
1 'polypeptide(L)'
;MEFERVLYRVHASTLASLERNRERLHVRPLNACWIVTELTFVVAVSLLLLSTALHASLERGNCLAPQLAEALRVQAPPGSNASDGGWRLPRDVVVKISLGSLPGDAELIAEANEVATRRLSSNGTDAARDDASRWAVRGGDYSLARRAALLYLEEETFFRAHKVRTVNVTLSKTCLDAGSSLAAWAHRELLGYDTPVINQAMYGLGSSAILRNDASGEVFRWRRSLVKARAKARGGDGGLRATGRWFVFRFGVAAKSLIAFFFMSTITALVIRVLVSSGVVAAFLLWYGLTSCGARLDFGALSLSYPWLGAPLELLRAQRRPACPFVASHVVRVVLLYAAYEACQVAFSDWFYLGQRPLPKTLPLCVFGVALGWEYATMVYVRSAPSIAYLPKLTLLYFLAAHGTFYALARPYALLNLAVAALLMAHAVLYVILEFELPAHARGDVDHETPRARHTELPWPALDAMLPPTWSLFMPLVPDDATVDAFGGGLDAAAAAAANRADAPVAAPDDAGGEADGGEPGEDDDDDAGQEAPGGLVAADDDDDAAPQDDDDNALELVDLSGGDADAAAPILAPHLHAGIWAATFDGGEENRIALDAEGRASAVRDLYADGGGSGRGGARSGLWRIETVDGEPTACAVTVVLGRYSLQAVAAANSTTLRGTVLEGEVDGDFVGRFEMALASPAANASAIDERLAAAEAKLARRPAPPPRYTRAAFAGRRWLLDAVFENEPAQFVLDLRENGEFVDTAERGRLGGNWGVFDDGAARKAADGAGTHVWLWIRRSKCRGYNLHGDMRLHGKPSYGGGASLQRELAARSGGDAPAPDRVAGFVIYGDIPDMEYSALIGTFELTPAAALPPSLLGRLPIPSAWGSSLT
;
A
#
# COMPACT_ATOMS: atom_id res chain seq x y z
N MET A 1 0.21 1.02 -12.25
CA MET A 1 -0.87 1.91 -12.73
C MET A 1 -2.15 1.19 -13.22
N GLU A 2 -2.08 0.01 -13.83
CA GLU A 2 -3.27 -0.65 -14.42
C GLU A 2 -4.44 -0.90 -13.46
N PHE A 3 -4.13 -1.22 -12.20
CA PHE A 3 -5.13 -1.39 -11.15
C PHE A 3 -6.05 -0.15 -11.00
N GLU A 4 -5.46 1.04 -10.93
CA GLU A 4 -6.20 2.29 -10.82
C GLU A 4 -7.04 2.58 -12.07
N ARG A 5 -6.58 2.15 -13.25
CA ARG A 5 -7.35 2.26 -14.51
C ARG A 5 -8.59 1.38 -14.50
N VAL A 6 -8.51 0.16 -13.96
CA VAL A 6 -9.68 -0.73 -13.80
C VAL A 6 -10.69 -0.11 -12.84
N LEU A 7 -10.24 0.41 -11.70
CA LEU A 7 -11.12 1.15 -10.78
C LEU A 7 -11.75 2.37 -11.48
N TYR A 8 -10.97 3.12 -12.26
CA TYR A 8 -11.47 4.25 -13.02
C TYR A 8 -12.56 3.85 -14.01
N ARG A 9 -12.46 2.71 -14.70
CA ARG A 9 -13.54 2.22 -15.59
C ARG A 9 -14.85 1.99 -14.83
N VAL A 10 -14.79 1.40 -13.64
CA VAL A 10 -15.98 1.21 -12.78
C VAL A 10 -16.58 2.57 -12.40
N HIS A 11 -15.73 3.52 -12.03
CA HIS A 11 -16.16 4.88 -11.70
C HIS A 11 -16.75 5.63 -12.89
N ALA A 12 -16.04 5.70 -14.01
CA ALA A 12 -16.49 6.34 -15.24
C ALA A 12 -17.80 5.70 -15.72
N SER A 13 -17.95 4.38 -15.67
CA SER A 13 -19.21 3.71 -15.99
C SER A 13 -20.35 4.13 -15.04
N THR A 14 -20.06 4.28 -13.75
CA THR A 14 -21.05 4.71 -12.75
C THR A 14 -21.48 6.15 -12.99
N LEU A 15 -20.54 7.06 -13.21
CA LEU A 15 -20.82 8.47 -13.47
C LEU A 15 -21.48 8.69 -14.84
N ALA A 16 -21.03 8.01 -15.89
CA ALA A 16 -21.63 8.07 -17.22
C ALA A 16 -23.09 7.59 -17.25
N SER A 17 -23.49 6.67 -16.35
CA SER A 17 -24.90 6.30 -16.17
C SER A 17 -25.71 7.43 -15.53
N LEU A 18 -25.13 8.20 -14.61
CA LEU A 18 -25.77 9.38 -14.02
C LEU A 18 -25.89 10.52 -15.05
N GLU A 19 -24.87 10.71 -15.89
CA GLU A 19 -24.86 11.69 -16.98
C GLU A 19 -25.85 11.35 -18.10
N ARG A 20 -25.83 10.12 -18.63
CA ARG A 20 -26.76 9.69 -19.71
C ARG A 20 -28.23 9.83 -19.31
N ASN A 21 -28.54 9.58 -18.05
CA ASN A 21 -29.90 9.75 -17.56
C ASN A 21 -30.33 11.23 -17.47
N ARG A 22 -29.39 12.18 -17.36
CA ARG A 22 -29.66 13.62 -17.43
C ARG A 22 -30.25 14.03 -18.78
N GLU A 23 -29.80 13.40 -19.85
CA GLU A 23 -30.24 13.72 -21.22
C GLU A 23 -31.56 13.03 -21.59
N ARG A 24 -31.83 11.82 -21.09
CA ARG A 24 -32.94 10.98 -21.56
C ARG A 24 -34.27 11.17 -20.83
N LEU A 25 -34.29 11.36 -19.51
CA LEU A 25 -35.49 11.04 -18.73
C LEU A 25 -36.44 12.20 -18.37
N HIS A 26 -36.13 13.46 -18.67
CA HIS A 26 -36.92 14.66 -18.31
C HIS A 26 -37.20 14.86 -16.79
N VAL A 27 -37.21 13.80 -15.99
CA VAL A 27 -36.95 13.81 -14.55
C VAL A 27 -35.44 13.89 -14.38
N ARG A 28 -34.95 14.84 -13.57
CA ARG A 28 -33.51 14.98 -13.31
C ARG A 28 -33.08 13.86 -12.34
N PRO A 29 -32.49 12.74 -12.78
CA PRO A 29 -32.01 11.67 -11.88
C PRO A 29 -31.05 12.22 -10.82
N LEU A 30 -30.30 13.25 -11.19
CA LEU A 30 -29.44 14.01 -10.29
C LEU A 30 -30.20 14.60 -9.10
N ASN A 31 -31.40 15.16 -9.32
CA ASN A 31 -32.24 15.67 -8.24
C ASN A 31 -32.67 14.54 -7.29
N ALA A 32 -32.98 13.35 -7.83
CA ALA A 32 -33.31 12.19 -6.99
C ALA A 32 -32.12 11.75 -6.13
N CYS A 33 -30.91 11.70 -6.70
CA CYS A 33 -29.69 11.42 -5.94
C CYS A 33 -29.41 12.48 -4.86
N TRP A 34 -29.62 13.77 -5.16
CA TRP A 34 -29.52 14.84 -4.17
C TRP A 34 -30.56 14.68 -3.06
N ILE A 35 -31.82 14.40 -3.40
CA ILE A 35 -32.87 14.14 -2.40
C ILE A 35 -32.49 12.96 -1.50
N VAL A 36 -31.97 11.87 -2.07
CA VAL A 36 -31.50 10.71 -1.29
C VAL A 36 -30.34 11.08 -0.38
N THR A 37 -29.40 11.90 -0.86
CA THR A 37 -28.25 12.37 -0.07
C THR A 37 -28.69 13.22 1.10
N GLU A 38 -29.54 14.23 0.87
CA GLU A 38 -30.13 15.08 1.91
C GLU A 38 -30.98 14.28 2.90
N LEU A 39 -31.81 13.36 2.41
CA LEU A 39 -32.61 12.48 3.26
C LEU A 39 -31.72 11.61 4.15
N THR A 40 -30.63 11.07 3.60
CA THR A 40 -29.66 10.27 4.36
C THR A 40 -29.04 11.10 5.49
N PHE A 41 -28.67 12.35 5.21
CA PHE A 41 -28.15 13.27 6.22
C PHE A 41 -29.19 13.61 7.30
N VAL A 42 -30.40 14.00 6.90
CA VAL A 42 -31.49 14.32 7.83
C VAL A 42 -31.82 13.13 8.72
N VAL A 43 -31.90 11.92 8.16
CA VAL A 43 -32.12 10.70 8.94
C VAL A 43 -30.96 10.45 9.92
N ALA A 44 -29.72 10.57 9.46
CA ALA A 44 -28.55 10.35 10.31
C ALA A 44 -28.49 11.35 11.49
N VAL A 45 -28.71 12.64 11.23
CA VAL A 45 -28.76 13.68 12.26
C VAL A 45 -29.95 13.46 13.20
N SER A 46 -31.12 13.09 12.68
CA SER A 46 -32.30 12.80 13.51
C SER A 46 -32.05 11.61 14.44
N LEU A 47 -31.40 10.56 13.95
CA LEU A 47 -31.01 9.41 14.77
C LEU A 47 -29.90 9.74 15.78
N LEU A 48 -28.97 10.64 15.45
CA LEU A 48 -27.96 11.13 16.38
C LEU A 48 -28.60 11.93 17.53
N LEU A 49 -29.54 12.82 17.21
CA LEU A 49 -30.33 13.57 18.19
C LEU A 49 -31.19 12.64 19.04
N LEU A 50 -31.84 11.64 18.43
CA LEU A 50 -32.58 10.60 19.14
C LEU A 50 -31.66 9.84 20.11
N SER A 51 -30.50 9.36 19.66
CA SER A 51 -29.52 8.69 20.53
C SER A 51 -29.10 9.58 21.69
N THR A 52 -28.91 10.88 21.45
CA THR A 52 -28.53 11.84 22.49
C THR A 52 -29.65 12.05 23.50
N ALA A 53 -30.90 12.17 23.03
CA ALA A 53 -32.09 12.30 23.88
C ALA A 53 -32.32 11.03 24.74
N LEU A 54 -32.17 9.85 24.14
CA LEU A 54 -32.24 8.58 24.87
C LEU A 54 -31.09 8.43 25.86
N HIS A 55 -29.88 8.88 25.52
CA HIS A 55 -28.78 8.89 26.49
C HIS A 55 -29.09 9.75 27.71
N ALA A 56 -29.76 10.89 27.53
CA ALA A 56 -30.16 11.74 28.65
C ALA A 56 -31.22 11.08 29.57
N SER A 57 -32.05 10.16 29.05
CA SER A 57 -33.03 9.43 29.88
C SER A 57 -32.39 8.30 30.68
N LEU A 58 -31.39 7.60 30.13
CA LEU A 58 -30.67 6.49 30.77
C LEU A 58 -29.94 6.87 32.05
N GLU A 59 -29.62 8.15 32.22
CA GLU A 59 -28.80 8.64 33.32
C GLU A 59 -29.57 8.82 34.64
N ARG A 60 -30.91 8.76 34.59
CA ARG A 60 -31.77 8.84 35.79
C ARG A 60 -31.95 7.43 36.35
N GLY A 61 -30.94 6.93 37.05
CA GLY A 61 -30.90 5.58 37.65
C GLY A 61 -31.88 5.35 38.81
N ASN A 62 -33.11 5.81 38.69
CA ASN A 62 -34.04 5.93 39.82
C ASN A 62 -34.95 4.71 40.00
N CYS A 63 -34.97 3.78 39.05
CA CYS A 63 -35.91 2.67 39.08
C CYS A 63 -35.30 1.39 39.70
N LEU A 64 -34.31 0.77 39.05
CA LEU A 64 -33.78 -0.52 39.53
C LEU A 64 -33.02 -0.41 40.87
N ALA A 65 -32.27 0.67 41.09
CA ALA A 65 -31.41 0.81 42.27
C ALA A 65 -32.15 0.75 43.61
N PRO A 66 -33.21 1.56 43.87
CA PRO A 66 -33.96 1.48 45.13
C PRO A 66 -34.64 0.12 45.30
N GLN A 67 -35.17 -0.45 44.22
CA GLN A 67 -35.87 -1.74 44.26
C GLN A 67 -34.93 -2.90 44.62
N LEU A 68 -33.74 -2.87 44.06
CA LEU A 68 -32.74 -3.88 44.34
C LEU A 68 -32.16 -3.71 45.77
N ALA A 69 -32.08 -2.47 46.29
CA ALA A 69 -31.71 -2.21 47.68
C ALA A 69 -32.78 -2.73 48.68
N GLU A 70 -34.07 -2.48 48.39
CA GLU A 70 -35.20 -2.95 49.19
C GLU A 70 -35.29 -4.48 49.21
N ALA A 71 -35.25 -5.11 48.03
CA ALA A 71 -35.38 -6.57 47.88
C ALA A 71 -34.24 -7.34 48.58
N LEU A 72 -33.04 -6.76 48.60
CA LEU A 72 -31.89 -7.39 49.26
C LEU A 72 -31.91 -7.22 50.78
N ARG A 73 -32.77 -6.33 51.32
CA ARG A 73 -32.84 -5.96 52.76
C ARG A 73 -31.48 -5.56 53.35
N VAL A 74 -30.56 -5.09 52.50
CA VAL A 74 -29.25 -4.65 52.95
C VAL A 74 -29.45 -3.24 53.51
N GLN A 75 -29.55 -3.11 54.83
CA GLN A 75 -29.40 -1.82 55.47
C GLN A 75 -28.06 -1.24 55.01
N ALA A 76 -28.09 -0.05 54.39
CA ALA A 76 -26.88 0.69 54.10
C ALA A 76 -26.03 0.71 55.39
N PRO A 77 -24.73 0.40 55.33
CA PRO A 77 -23.91 0.29 56.53
C PRO A 77 -24.07 1.58 57.34
N PRO A 78 -24.42 1.49 58.64
CA PRO A 78 -24.69 2.66 59.46
C PRO A 78 -23.46 3.58 59.44
N GLY A 79 -23.64 4.81 58.93
CA GLY A 79 -22.58 5.80 58.77
C GLY A 79 -22.08 6.04 57.34
N SER A 80 -22.55 5.29 56.32
CA SER A 80 -22.31 5.70 54.93
C SER A 80 -23.33 6.75 54.51
N ASN A 81 -22.87 7.96 54.18
CA ASN A 81 -23.71 8.93 53.48
C ASN A 81 -24.25 8.25 52.21
N ALA A 82 -25.57 8.15 52.10
CA ALA A 82 -26.26 7.48 51.00
C ALA A 82 -25.85 8.01 49.61
N SER A 83 -25.23 9.20 49.56
CA SER A 83 -24.73 9.85 48.35
C SER A 83 -23.40 9.30 47.81
N ASP A 84 -22.54 8.68 48.63
CA ASP A 84 -21.18 8.27 48.22
C ASP A 84 -20.96 6.74 48.15
N GLY A 85 -21.87 5.96 48.73
CA GLY A 85 -21.71 4.53 48.93
C GLY A 85 -22.48 3.67 47.93
N GLY A 86 -22.03 3.59 46.68
CA GLY A 86 -22.52 2.56 45.75
C GLY A 86 -22.48 1.17 46.39
N TRP A 87 -23.61 0.47 46.42
CA TRP A 87 -23.81 -0.73 47.23
C TRP A 87 -23.41 -2.00 46.47
N ARG A 88 -22.84 -2.98 47.20
CA ARG A 88 -22.22 -4.14 46.55
C ARG A 88 -23.16 -5.34 46.57
N LEU A 89 -23.39 -5.92 45.39
CA LEU A 89 -24.07 -7.21 45.31
C LEU A 89 -23.26 -8.28 46.08
N PRO A 90 -23.87 -9.03 47.02
CA PRO A 90 -23.20 -10.14 47.70
C PRO A 90 -22.67 -11.19 46.71
N ARG A 91 -21.68 -11.97 47.13
CA ARG A 91 -21.01 -12.94 46.23
C ARG A 91 -21.85 -14.19 45.95
N ASP A 92 -22.83 -14.41 46.80
CA ASP A 92 -23.71 -15.56 46.96
C ASP A 92 -25.17 -15.22 46.58
N VAL A 93 -25.38 -14.09 45.90
CA VAL A 93 -26.71 -13.66 45.46
C VAL A 93 -26.79 -13.67 43.93
N VAL A 94 -27.88 -14.23 43.43
CA VAL A 94 -28.32 -14.12 42.04
C VAL A 94 -29.65 -13.36 42.02
N VAL A 95 -29.74 -12.31 41.22
CA VAL A 95 -30.98 -11.56 41.03
C VAL A 95 -31.55 -11.95 39.68
N LYS A 96 -32.80 -12.41 39.65
CA LYS A 96 -33.57 -12.60 38.42
C LYS A 96 -34.47 -11.38 38.21
N ILE A 97 -34.35 -10.73 37.07
CA ILE A 97 -35.09 -9.53 36.71
C ILE A 97 -36.10 -9.90 35.62
N SER A 98 -37.39 -9.68 35.89
CA SER A 98 -38.48 -9.91 34.95
C SER A 98 -39.12 -8.59 34.53
N LEU A 99 -39.26 -8.36 33.22
CA LEU A 99 -39.88 -7.17 32.65
C LEU A 99 -41.37 -7.41 32.39
N GLY A 100 -42.17 -7.24 33.45
CA GLY A 100 -43.62 -7.42 33.40
C GLY A 100 -44.39 -6.16 33.01
N SER A 101 -45.54 -6.33 32.35
CA SER A 101 -46.62 -5.34 32.38
C SER A 101 -47.47 -5.62 33.62
N LEU A 102 -47.18 -4.93 34.73
CA LEU A 102 -48.02 -5.04 35.92
C LEU A 102 -49.39 -4.41 35.62
N PRO A 103 -50.51 -5.10 35.94
CA PRO A 103 -51.85 -4.55 35.71
C PRO A 103 -52.16 -3.45 36.74
N GLY A 104 -52.43 -2.23 36.25
CA GLY A 104 -52.68 -1.03 37.06
C GLY A 104 -51.40 -0.36 37.55
N ASP A 105 -51.50 0.87 38.06
CA ASP A 105 -50.39 1.71 38.59
C ASP A 105 -49.60 1.08 39.77
N ALA A 106 -49.76 -0.21 40.03
CA ALA A 106 -48.94 -0.97 40.95
C ALA A 106 -47.52 -1.06 40.39
N GLU A 107 -46.66 -0.17 40.88
CA GLU A 107 -45.27 -0.05 40.42
C GLU A 107 -44.41 -1.28 40.72
N LEU A 108 -44.82 -2.21 41.60
CA LEU A 108 -43.92 -3.29 42.01
C LEU A 108 -44.53 -4.50 42.73
N ILE A 109 -43.90 -5.67 42.50
CA ILE A 109 -43.89 -6.82 43.43
C ILE A 109 -42.44 -7.32 43.52
N ALA A 110 -41.76 -7.03 44.62
CA ALA A 110 -40.47 -7.61 44.96
C ALA A 110 -40.69 -8.79 45.93
N GLU A 111 -40.72 -10.01 45.39
CA GLU A 111 -40.75 -11.22 46.20
C GLU A 111 -39.33 -11.71 46.44
N ALA A 112 -38.80 -11.36 47.62
CA ALA A 112 -37.60 -12.02 48.11
C ALA A 112 -37.98 -13.47 48.46
N ASN A 113 -37.65 -14.40 47.57
CA ASN A 113 -37.60 -15.82 47.90
C ASN A 113 -36.43 -16.05 48.87
N GLU A 114 -36.59 -15.64 50.12
CA GLU A 114 -35.88 -16.29 51.20
C GLU A 114 -36.36 -17.74 51.16
N VAL A 115 -35.52 -18.64 50.62
CA VAL A 115 -35.56 -20.05 50.99
C VAL A 115 -35.29 -20.06 52.49
N ALA A 116 -36.34 -19.81 53.26
CA ALA A 116 -36.32 -19.91 54.68
C ALA A 116 -36.01 -21.37 54.94
N THR A 117 -34.78 -21.63 55.38
CA THR A 117 -34.47 -22.71 56.30
C THR A 117 -35.25 -22.50 57.60
N ARG A 118 -36.57 -22.33 57.53
CA ARG A 118 -37.46 -22.65 58.63
C ARG A 118 -37.40 -24.16 58.70
N ARG A 119 -36.72 -24.66 59.74
CA ARG A 119 -36.92 -26.03 60.24
C ARG A 119 -38.43 -26.30 60.17
N LEU A 120 -38.84 -27.19 59.26
CA LEU A 120 -40.17 -27.75 59.23
C LEU A 120 -40.37 -28.39 60.60
N SER A 121 -40.99 -27.63 61.50
CA SER A 121 -41.74 -28.16 62.62
C SER A 121 -42.79 -29.06 62.01
N SER A 122 -42.58 -30.37 62.14
CA SER A 122 -43.51 -31.42 61.76
C SER A 122 -44.85 -31.18 62.45
N ASN A 123 -45.81 -30.62 61.73
CA ASN A 123 -47.26 -30.86 61.85
C ASN A 123 -48.00 -29.82 61.00
N GLY A 124 -48.41 -30.21 59.80
CA GLY A 124 -49.19 -29.35 58.92
C GLY A 124 -49.48 -30.05 57.59
N THR A 125 -50.68 -30.59 57.50
CA THR A 125 -51.30 -31.37 56.42
C THR A 125 -51.32 -30.67 55.05
N ASP A 126 -50.96 -31.42 54.00
CA ASP A 126 -51.37 -31.44 52.58
C ASP A 126 -51.70 -30.17 51.75
N ALA A 127 -51.77 -28.97 52.33
CA ALA A 127 -51.90 -27.72 51.58
C ALA A 127 -50.57 -27.21 50.98
N ALA A 128 -49.44 -27.81 51.37
CA ALA A 128 -48.10 -27.38 50.94
C ALA A 128 -47.69 -27.89 49.54
N ARG A 129 -48.50 -28.76 48.91
CA ARG A 129 -48.16 -29.36 47.60
C ARG A 129 -48.55 -28.47 46.42
N ASP A 130 -49.52 -27.58 46.57
CA ASP A 130 -49.89 -26.57 45.56
C ASP A 130 -48.99 -25.32 45.62
N ASP A 131 -48.47 -24.95 46.79
CA ASP A 131 -47.53 -23.82 46.90
C ASP A 131 -46.19 -24.13 46.22
N ALA A 132 -45.76 -25.40 46.12
CA ALA A 132 -44.52 -25.78 45.44
C ALA A 132 -44.49 -25.37 43.94
N SER A 133 -45.67 -25.20 43.31
CA SER A 133 -45.79 -24.67 41.93
C SER A 133 -45.67 -23.14 41.85
N ARG A 134 -45.86 -22.43 42.97
CA ARG A 134 -45.71 -20.98 43.10
C ARG A 134 -44.25 -20.54 43.25
N TRP A 135 -43.38 -21.47 43.67
CA TRP A 135 -41.94 -21.26 43.86
C TRP A 135 -41.07 -21.69 42.68
N ALA A 136 -41.68 -22.23 41.61
CA ALA A 136 -40.96 -22.43 40.35
C ALA A 136 -40.60 -21.06 39.81
N VAL A 137 -39.31 -20.69 39.89
CA VAL A 137 -38.77 -19.46 39.31
C VAL A 137 -38.91 -19.58 37.80
N ARG A 138 -40.08 -19.22 37.26
CA ARG A 138 -40.26 -19.06 35.81
C ARG A 138 -39.28 -17.98 35.37
N GLY A 139 -38.40 -18.36 34.44
CA GLY A 139 -37.21 -17.62 34.03
C GLY A 139 -37.45 -16.11 33.93
N GLY A 140 -36.66 -15.34 34.67
CA GLY A 140 -36.59 -13.90 34.45
C GLY A 140 -35.97 -13.60 33.10
N ASP A 141 -36.24 -12.41 32.57
CA ASP A 141 -35.66 -11.97 31.31
C ASP A 141 -34.13 -11.72 31.44
N TYR A 142 -33.67 -11.38 32.64
CA TYR A 142 -32.25 -11.15 32.94
C TYR A 142 -31.82 -11.78 34.26
N SER A 143 -30.56 -12.20 34.30
CA SER A 143 -29.87 -12.68 35.50
C SER A 143 -28.70 -11.79 35.86
N LEU A 144 -28.67 -11.24 37.07
CA LEU A 144 -27.61 -10.38 37.58
C LEU A 144 -26.88 -11.08 38.73
N ALA A 145 -25.57 -11.21 38.62
CA ALA A 145 -24.73 -11.77 39.68
C ALA A 145 -23.37 -11.10 39.73
N ARG A 146 -22.66 -11.24 40.85
CA ARG A 146 -21.29 -10.74 40.98
C ARG A 146 -20.26 -11.67 40.36
N ARG A 147 -20.55 -12.97 40.31
CA ARG A 147 -19.67 -14.03 39.78
C ARG A 147 -20.30 -14.67 38.55
N ALA A 148 -19.51 -14.84 37.50
CA ALA A 148 -19.99 -15.38 36.22
C ALA A 148 -20.52 -16.80 36.38
N ALA A 149 -19.85 -17.63 37.19
CA ALA A 149 -20.21 -19.03 37.42
C ALA A 149 -21.67 -19.19 37.87
N LEU A 150 -22.20 -18.26 38.69
CA LEU A 150 -23.58 -18.35 39.17
C LEU A 150 -24.63 -18.10 38.07
N LEU A 151 -24.25 -17.49 36.94
CA LEU A 151 -25.16 -17.24 35.81
C LEU A 151 -25.26 -18.41 34.84
N TYR A 152 -24.33 -19.36 34.91
CA TYR A 152 -24.30 -20.55 34.04
C TYR A 152 -24.84 -21.80 34.72
N LEU A 153 -25.12 -21.72 36.02
CA LEU A 153 -25.69 -22.81 36.79
C LEU A 153 -27.21 -22.69 36.73
N GLU A 154 -27.84 -23.58 35.96
CA GLU A 154 -29.30 -23.63 35.80
C GLU A 154 -29.97 -24.48 36.91
N GLU A 155 -29.17 -25.25 37.64
CA GLU A 155 -29.66 -26.20 38.63
C GLU A 155 -30.01 -25.54 39.97
N GLU A 156 -31.31 -25.52 40.30
CA GLU A 156 -31.81 -25.13 41.63
C GLU A 156 -31.20 -25.96 42.76
N THR A 157 -30.84 -27.21 42.48
CA THR A 157 -30.14 -28.13 43.40
C THR A 157 -28.81 -27.53 43.85
N PHE A 158 -28.04 -26.95 42.92
CA PHE A 158 -26.78 -26.29 43.24
C PHE A 158 -26.99 -25.07 44.14
N PHE A 159 -27.96 -24.21 43.81
CA PHE A 159 -28.24 -23.02 44.60
C PHE A 159 -28.69 -23.37 46.02
N ARG A 160 -29.51 -24.42 46.19
CA ARG A 160 -29.90 -24.92 47.51
C ARG A 160 -28.72 -25.51 48.29
N ALA A 161 -27.91 -26.35 47.65
CA ALA A 161 -26.76 -27.00 48.28
C ALA A 161 -25.71 -25.98 48.76
N HIS A 162 -25.45 -24.94 47.98
CA HIS A 162 -24.44 -23.91 48.26
C HIS A 162 -25.01 -22.65 48.93
N LYS A 163 -26.29 -22.68 49.34
CA LYS A 163 -26.98 -21.55 49.98
C LYS A 163 -26.90 -20.24 49.17
N VAL A 164 -26.94 -20.34 47.84
CA VAL A 164 -26.99 -19.17 46.97
C VAL A 164 -28.40 -18.60 47.04
N ARG A 165 -28.52 -17.32 47.43
CA ARG A 165 -29.80 -16.63 47.56
C ARG A 165 -30.25 -16.11 46.19
N THR A 166 -31.42 -16.54 45.75
CA THR A 166 -32.06 -16.02 44.53
C THR A 166 -33.09 -14.95 44.91
N VAL A 167 -33.00 -13.78 44.29
CA VAL A 167 -33.94 -12.68 44.50
C VAL A 167 -34.63 -12.36 43.19
N ASN A 168 -35.96 -12.45 43.17
CA ASN A 168 -36.75 -12.14 41.99
C ASN A 168 -37.22 -10.69 42.09
N VAL A 169 -36.96 -9.91 41.03
CA VAL A 169 -37.33 -8.51 40.94
C VAL A 169 -38.12 -8.31 39.67
N THR A 170 -39.38 -7.92 39.81
CA THR A 170 -40.22 -7.56 38.67
C THR A 170 -40.16 -6.06 38.46
N LEU A 171 -39.75 -5.62 37.27
CA LEU A 171 -39.69 -4.21 36.90
C LEU A 171 -40.75 -3.90 35.86
N SER A 172 -41.45 -2.78 36.06
CA SER A 172 -42.27 -2.21 34.99
C SER A 172 -41.38 -1.60 33.90
N LYS A 173 -41.75 -1.81 32.64
CA LYS A 173 -41.10 -1.18 31.48
C LYS A 173 -41.15 0.35 31.55
N THR A 174 -42.25 0.92 32.05
CA THR A 174 -42.42 2.39 32.20
C THR A 174 -41.39 3.02 33.13
N CYS A 175 -40.95 2.25 34.12
CA CYS A 175 -39.96 2.64 35.11
C CYS A 175 -38.54 2.69 34.51
N LEU A 176 -38.25 1.81 33.54
CA LEU A 176 -36.99 1.84 32.76
C LEU A 176 -36.93 3.02 31.79
N ASP A 177 -38.07 3.46 31.27
CA ASP A 177 -38.20 4.54 30.30
C ASP A 177 -38.15 5.95 30.93
N ALA A 178 -38.02 6.02 32.27
CA ALA A 178 -38.03 7.26 33.04
C ALA A 178 -39.24 8.17 32.73
N GLY A 179 -40.38 7.56 32.37
CA GLY A 179 -41.61 8.26 31.97
C GLY A 179 -41.55 8.94 30.59
N SER A 180 -40.50 8.75 29.80
CA SER A 180 -40.40 9.29 28.45
C SER A 180 -41.16 8.41 27.46
N SER A 181 -42.20 8.95 26.83
CA SER A 181 -42.93 8.28 25.74
C SER A 181 -42.02 7.94 24.55
N LEU A 182 -41.03 8.80 24.26
CA LEU A 182 -40.05 8.56 23.21
C LEU A 182 -39.15 7.36 23.54
N ALA A 183 -38.66 7.27 24.78
CA ALA A 183 -37.86 6.13 25.21
C ALA A 183 -38.67 4.84 25.19
N ALA A 184 -39.91 4.89 25.67
CA ALA A 184 -40.82 3.74 25.64
C ALA A 184 -41.08 3.24 24.22
N TRP A 185 -41.36 4.14 23.28
CA TRP A 185 -41.50 3.78 21.87
C TRP A 185 -40.20 3.20 21.30
N ALA A 186 -39.06 3.84 21.53
CA ALA A 186 -37.78 3.41 20.98
C ALA A 186 -37.35 2.04 21.50
N HIS A 187 -37.51 1.75 22.81
CA HIS A 187 -37.19 0.45 23.38
C HIS A 187 -38.15 -0.64 22.94
N ARG A 188 -39.44 -0.33 22.77
CA ARG A 188 -40.45 -1.31 22.34
C ARG A 188 -40.29 -1.72 20.88
N GLU A 189 -40.08 -0.74 20.00
CA GLU A 189 -40.12 -0.99 18.55
C GLU A 189 -38.74 -1.18 17.91
N LEU A 190 -37.67 -0.61 18.47
CA LEU A 190 -36.39 -0.50 17.76
C LEU A 190 -35.17 -1.04 18.52
N LEU A 191 -35.00 -0.68 19.80
CA LEU A 191 -33.72 -0.82 20.50
C LEU A 191 -33.70 -1.93 21.55
N GLY A 192 -34.87 -2.42 21.97
CA GLY A 192 -34.99 -3.35 23.10
C GLY A 192 -34.66 -2.71 24.45
N TYR A 193 -34.72 -3.53 25.50
CA TYR A 193 -34.54 -3.09 26.90
C TYR A 193 -33.16 -3.44 27.50
N ASP A 194 -32.24 -4.04 26.74
CA ASP A 194 -30.90 -4.39 27.25
C ASP A 194 -30.14 -3.16 27.76
N THR A 195 -30.07 -2.11 26.93
CA THR A 195 -29.32 -0.89 27.24
C THR A 195 -29.84 -0.17 28.51
N PRO A 196 -31.15 0.06 28.69
CA PRO A 196 -31.66 0.65 29.93
C PRO A 196 -31.46 -0.24 31.15
N VAL A 197 -31.72 -1.56 31.06
CA VAL A 197 -31.52 -2.47 32.19
C VAL A 197 -30.05 -2.50 32.64
N ILE A 198 -29.11 -2.61 31.69
CA ILE A 198 -27.67 -2.62 32.01
C ILE A 198 -27.24 -1.30 32.63
N ASN A 199 -27.64 -0.15 32.08
CA ASN A 199 -27.24 1.15 32.63
C ASN A 199 -27.79 1.35 34.04
N GLN A 200 -29.07 1.04 34.27
CA GLN A 200 -29.65 1.17 35.59
C GLN A 200 -29.04 0.19 36.61
N ALA A 201 -28.73 -1.04 36.20
CA ALA A 201 -28.04 -2.00 37.07
C ALA A 201 -26.61 -1.54 37.40
N MET A 202 -25.89 -1.04 36.40
CA MET A 202 -24.51 -0.59 36.54
C MET A 202 -24.40 0.65 37.44
N TYR A 203 -25.21 1.69 37.19
CA TYR A 203 -25.20 2.91 38.00
C TYR A 203 -25.86 2.69 39.36
N GLY A 204 -26.90 1.86 39.42
CA GLY A 204 -27.59 1.53 40.68
C GLY A 204 -26.69 0.80 41.66
N LEU A 205 -25.94 -0.22 41.21
CA LEU A 205 -25.00 -0.94 42.06
C LEU A 205 -23.76 -0.12 42.40
N GLY A 206 -23.21 0.67 41.48
CA GLY A 206 -21.91 1.33 41.72
C GLY A 206 -20.75 0.35 41.99
N SER A 207 -20.93 -0.93 41.65
CA SER A 207 -19.98 -2.02 41.88
C SER A 207 -19.86 -2.93 40.65
N SER A 208 -18.90 -3.86 40.66
CA SER A 208 -18.69 -4.78 39.53
C SER A 208 -19.73 -5.89 39.58
N ALA A 209 -20.41 -6.12 38.47
CA ALA A 209 -21.38 -7.19 38.33
C ALA A 209 -21.40 -7.69 36.88
N ILE A 210 -22.14 -8.77 36.68
CA ILE A 210 -22.34 -9.46 35.42
C ILE A 210 -23.85 -9.65 35.26
N LEU A 211 -24.37 -9.24 34.12
CA LEU A 211 -25.77 -9.41 33.73
C LEU A 211 -25.82 -10.35 32.52
N ARG A 212 -26.65 -11.40 32.57
CA ARG A 212 -26.98 -12.24 31.43
C ARG A 212 -28.39 -11.90 30.98
N ASN A 213 -28.60 -11.69 29.68
CA ASN A 213 -29.93 -11.73 29.10
C ASN A 213 -30.27 -13.22 28.90
N ASP A 214 -31.31 -13.69 29.57
CA ASP A 214 -31.65 -15.12 29.57
C ASP A 214 -32.27 -15.56 28.24
N ALA A 215 -32.87 -14.63 27.47
CA ALA A 215 -33.44 -14.90 26.15
C ALA A 215 -32.39 -14.97 25.03
N SER A 216 -31.41 -14.06 25.03
CA SER A 216 -30.34 -14.03 24.01
C SER A 216 -29.10 -14.83 24.40
N GLY A 217 -28.93 -15.15 25.68
CA GLY A 217 -27.72 -15.76 26.24
C GLY A 217 -26.52 -14.80 26.29
N GLU A 218 -26.69 -13.52 25.94
CA GLU A 218 -25.61 -12.54 25.97
C GLU A 218 -25.23 -12.18 27.41
N VAL A 219 -23.93 -12.03 27.66
CA VAL A 219 -23.37 -11.74 28.98
C VAL A 219 -22.63 -10.41 28.95
N PHE A 220 -23.02 -9.54 29.87
CA PHE A 220 -22.59 -8.17 30.01
C PHE A 220 -21.82 -8.01 31.32
N ARG A 221 -20.56 -7.60 31.25
CA ARG A 221 -19.70 -7.39 32.42
C ARG A 221 -19.24 -5.95 32.51
N TRP A 222 -19.22 -5.41 33.72
CA TRP A 222 -18.62 -4.10 34.00
C TRP A 222 -17.76 -4.11 35.26
N ARG A 223 -16.78 -3.22 35.29
CA ARG A 223 -15.87 -3.02 36.42
C ARG A 223 -16.30 -1.81 37.24
N ARG A 224 -16.01 -1.84 38.54
CA ARG A 224 -16.30 -0.72 39.46
C ARG A 224 -15.54 0.55 39.08
N SER A 225 -14.34 0.40 38.52
CA SER A 225 -13.52 1.52 38.02
C SER A 225 -14.26 2.32 36.95
N LEU A 226 -14.94 1.65 36.01
CA LEU A 226 -15.73 2.29 34.97
C LEU A 226 -16.84 3.16 35.57
N VAL A 227 -17.61 2.59 36.50
CA VAL A 227 -18.75 3.29 37.13
C VAL A 227 -18.27 4.49 37.94
N LYS A 228 -17.18 4.32 38.72
CA LYS A 228 -16.57 5.41 39.49
C LYS A 228 -15.99 6.52 38.61
N ALA A 229 -15.28 6.17 37.54
CA ALA A 229 -14.71 7.16 36.63
C ALA A 229 -15.81 8.03 36.01
N ARG A 230 -16.95 7.42 35.66
CA ARG A 230 -18.12 8.12 35.13
C ARG A 230 -18.85 8.96 36.16
N ALA A 231 -19.11 8.40 37.35
CA ALA A 231 -19.72 9.15 38.45
C ALA A 231 -18.87 10.38 38.81
N LYS A 232 -17.53 10.24 38.83
CA LYS A 232 -16.59 11.34 39.11
C LYS A 232 -16.54 12.40 37.99
N ALA A 233 -16.63 11.98 36.72
CA ALA A 233 -16.74 12.91 35.60
C ALA A 233 -18.06 13.71 35.61
N ARG A 234 -19.09 13.18 36.30
CA ARG A 234 -20.43 13.76 36.43
C ARG A 234 -20.60 14.64 37.67
N GLY A 235 -19.87 14.35 38.75
CA GLY A 235 -19.94 15.06 40.02
C GLY A 235 -19.74 16.57 39.85
N GLY A 236 -20.86 17.28 39.78
CA GLY A 236 -21.00 18.70 39.50
C GLY A 236 -20.67 19.58 40.69
N ASP A 237 -19.51 19.36 41.31
CA ASP A 237 -18.93 20.41 42.14
C ASP A 237 -18.58 21.55 41.18
N GLY A 238 -19.35 22.62 41.15
CA GLY A 238 -19.26 23.75 40.20
C GLY A 238 -17.95 24.56 40.26
N GLY A 239 -16.85 23.96 40.71
CA GLY A 239 -15.53 24.57 40.76
C GLY A 239 -14.68 24.30 39.51
N LEU A 240 -13.66 25.13 39.34
CA LEU A 240 -12.67 25.08 38.24
C LEU A 240 -12.07 23.68 38.01
N ARG A 241 -11.89 22.91 39.10
CA ARG A 241 -11.36 21.54 39.06
C ARG A 241 -12.32 20.55 38.37
N ALA A 242 -13.64 20.72 38.50
CA ALA A 242 -14.59 19.86 37.82
C ALA A 242 -14.65 20.16 36.32
N THR A 243 -14.63 21.45 35.95
CA THR A 243 -14.52 21.89 34.57
C THR A 243 -13.24 21.36 33.91
N GLY A 244 -12.09 21.46 34.58
CA GLY A 244 -10.83 20.88 34.09
C GLY A 244 -10.92 19.37 33.87
N ARG A 245 -11.50 18.62 34.81
CA ARG A 245 -11.73 17.16 34.65
C ARG A 245 -12.66 16.84 33.49
N TRP A 246 -13.70 17.63 33.29
CA TRP A 246 -14.62 17.47 32.16
C TRP A 246 -13.90 17.68 30.82
N PHE A 247 -13.09 18.73 30.71
CA PHE A 247 -12.28 18.98 29.51
C PHE A 247 -11.28 17.87 29.26
N VAL A 248 -10.52 17.44 30.27
CA VAL A 248 -9.56 16.32 30.15
C VAL A 248 -10.27 15.03 29.70
N PHE A 249 -11.45 14.75 30.24
CA PHE A 249 -12.25 13.60 29.82
C PHE A 249 -12.68 13.70 28.35
N ARG A 250 -13.20 14.86 27.92
CA ARG A 250 -13.66 15.09 26.53
C ARG A 250 -12.49 15.07 25.54
N PHE A 251 -11.37 15.70 25.90
CA PHE A 251 -10.14 15.64 25.12
C PHE A 251 -9.63 14.20 25.01
N GLY A 252 -9.61 13.45 26.11
CA GLY A 252 -9.25 12.03 26.09
C GLY A 252 -10.17 11.18 25.22
N VAL A 253 -11.47 11.49 25.18
CA VAL A 253 -12.42 10.83 24.24
C VAL A 253 -12.12 11.20 22.80
N ALA A 254 -11.86 12.48 22.50
CA ALA A 254 -11.51 12.92 21.16
C ALA A 254 -10.19 12.30 20.68
N ALA A 255 -9.16 12.29 21.53
CA ALA A 255 -7.87 11.66 21.25
C ALA A 255 -8.02 10.16 21.00
N LYS A 256 -8.74 9.43 21.87
CA LYS A 256 -9.04 8.00 21.65
C LYS A 256 -9.82 7.76 20.36
N SER A 257 -10.75 8.64 20.03
CA SER A 257 -11.53 8.53 18.79
C SER A 257 -10.65 8.77 17.56
N LEU A 258 -9.75 9.75 17.61
CA LEU A 258 -8.80 10.03 16.53
C LEU A 258 -7.84 8.84 16.31
N ILE A 259 -7.28 8.29 17.40
CA ILE A 259 -6.44 7.10 17.35
C ILE A 259 -7.24 5.92 16.77
N ALA A 260 -8.44 5.65 17.30
CA ALA A 260 -9.29 4.58 16.80
C ALA A 260 -9.60 4.73 15.29
N PHE A 261 -9.92 5.96 14.84
CA PHE A 261 -10.17 6.26 13.43
C PHE A 261 -8.95 5.92 12.58
N PHE A 262 -7.77 6.41 12.96
CA PHE A 262 -6.53 6.19 12.22
C PHE A 262 -6.16 4.71 12.13
N PHE A 263 -6.20 3.99 13.25
CA PHE A 263 -5.87 2.56 13.30
C PHE A 263 -6.86 1.71 12.52
N MET A 264 -8.18 1.95 12.68
CA MET A 264 -9.19 1.21 11.94
C MET A 264 -9.09 1.48 10.44
N SER A 265 -9.04 2.76 10.04
CA SER A 265 -8.92 3.14 8.63
C SER A 265 -7.67 2.54 7.99
N THR A 266 -6.52 2.62 8.66
CA THR A 266 -5.25 2.11 8.13
C THR A 266 -5.31 0.60 7.89
N ILE A 267 -5.80 -0.18 8.86
CA ILE A 267 -5.85 -1.64 8.69
C ILE A 267 -6.92 -2.07 7.68
N THR A 268 -8.09 -1.42 7.63
CA THR A 268 -9.12 -1.72 6.64
C THR A 268 -8.69 -1.34 5.23
N ALA A 269 -8.05 -0.19 5.07
CA ALA A 269 -7.55 0.26 3.78
C ALA A 269 -6.40 -0.63 3.28
N LEU A 270 -5.52 -1.11 4.18
CA LEU A 270 -4.49 -2.08 3.84
C LEU A 270 -5.11 -3.40 3.34
N VAL A 271 -6.07 -3.95 4.09
CA VAL A 271 -6.73 -5.21 3.71
C VAL A 271 -7.43 -5.13 2.39
N ILE A 272 -8.21 -4.07 2.14
CA ILE A 272 -8.93 -3.94 0.86
C ILE A 272 -7.97 -3.95 -0.30
N ARG A 273 -6.87 -3.20 -0.21
CA ARG A 273 -5.91 -3.13 -1.32
C ARG A 273 -5.17 -4.43 -1.52
N VAL A 274 -4.92 -5.19 -0.45
CA VAL A 274 -4.36 -6.54 -0.55
C VAL A 274 -5.37 -7.50 -1.17
N LEU A 275 -6.63 -7.47 -0.74
CA LEU A 275 -7.68 -8.32 -1.31
C LEU A 275 -7.93 -8.01 -2.78
N VAL A 276 -7.87 -6.73 -3.17
CA VAL A 276 -8.11 -6.34 -4.55
C VAL A 276 -6.88 -6.62 -5.43
N SER A 277 -5.66 -6.37 -4.95
CA SER A 277 -4.43 -6.66 -5.72
C SER A 277 -4.10 -8.15 -5.78
N SER A 278 -4.22 -8.87 -4.65
CA SER A 278 -3.74 -10.23 -4.49
C SER A 278 -4.84 -11.24 -4.20
N GLY A 279 -6.01 -10.84 -3.68
CA GLY A 279 -7.11 -11.77 -3.37
C GLY A 279 -7.69 -12.46 -4.60
N VAL A 280 -7.54 -11.86 -5.78
CA VAL A 280 -7.91 -12.47 -7.06
C VAL A 280 -7.10 -13.74 -7.37
N VAL A 281 -5.96 -13.97 -6.72
CA VAL A 281 -5.19 -15.21 -6.86
C VAL A 281 -6.05 -16.46 -6.61
N ALA A 282 -7.07 -16.37 -5.76
CA ALA A 282 -8.03 -17.45 -5.52
C ALA A 282 -8.83 -17.81 -6.78
N ALA A 283 -9.17 -16.83 -7.62
CA ALA A 283 -9.82 -17.07 -8.91
C ALA A 283 -8.89 -17.81 -9.88
N PHE A 284 -7.60 -17.45 -9.92
CA PHE A 284 -6.61 -18.17 -10.71
C PHE A 284 -6.45 -19.62 -10.23
N LEU A 285 -6.34 -19.84 -8.91
CA LEU A 285 -6.29 -21.19 -8.33
C LEU A 285 -7.53 -22.01 -8.67
N LEU A 286 -8.72 -21.40 -8.58
CA LEU A 286 -9.98 -22.04 -8.96
C LEU A 286 -9.99 -22.41 -10.44
N TRP A 287 -9.56 -21.50 -11.34
CA TRP A 287 -9.43 -21.76 -12.77
C TRP A 287 -8.44 -22.90 -13.06
N TYR A 288 -7.26 -22.90 -12.42
CA TYR A 288 -6.29 -23.99 -12.53
C TYR A 288 -6.86 -25.32 -12.03
N GLY A 289 -7.60 -25.32 -10.92
CA GLY A 289 -8.28 -26.52 -10.42
C GLY A 289 -9.34 -27.03 -11.39
N LEU A 290 -10.21 -26.15 -11.90
CA LEU A 290 -11.27 -26.52 -12.85
C LEU A 290 -10.69 -27.02 -14.18
N THR A 291 -9.65 -26.38 -14.70
CA THR A 291 -8.96 -26.84 -15.92
C THR A 291 -8.25 -28.17 -15.73
N SER A 292 -7.67 -28.42 -14.55
CA SER A 292 -7.11 -29.73 -14.18
C SER A 292 -8.20 -30.82 -14.10
N CYS A 293 -9.44 -30.45 -13.76
CA CYS A 293 -10.61 -31.32 -13.81
C CYS A 293 -11.23 -31.45 -15.22
N GLY A 294 -10.59 -30.93 -16.27
CA GLY A 294 -11.04 -31.05 -17.66
C GLY A 294 -11.98 -29.94 -18.15
N ALA A 295 -12.24 -28.91 -17.35
CA ALA A 295 -12.99 -27.75 -17.82
C ALA A 295 -12.15 -26.95 -18.83
N ARG A 296 -12.72 -26.62 -19.99
CA ARG A 296 -12.06 -25.76 -20.99
C ARG A 296 -12.34 -24.29 -20.67
N LEU A 297 -11.60 -23.76 -19.72
CA LEU A 297 -11.69 -22.34 -19.36
C LEU A 297 -10.60 -21.54 -20.06
N ASP A 298 -10.96 -20.38 -20.60
CA ASP A 298 -10.01 -19.46 -21.19
C ASP A 298 -9.29 -18.67 -20.09
N PHE A 299 -7.97 -18.83 -20.00
CA PHE A 299 -7.11 -18.08 -19.10
C PHE A 299 -6.89 -16.64 -19.57
N GLY A 300 -7.03 -16.37 -20.88
CA GLY A 300 -6.90 -15.05 -21.47
C GLY A 300 -7.92 -14.06 -20.90
N ALA A 301 -9.18 -14.47 -20.80
CA ALA A 301 -10.21 -13.63 -20.20
C ALA A 301 -9.90 -13.26 -18.73
N LEU A 302 -9.38 -14.21 -17.95
CA LEU A 302 -9.01 -13.97 -16.55
C LEU A 302 -7.76 -13.07 -16.43
N SER A 303 -6.76 -13.29 -17.28
CA SER A 303 -5.54 -12.49 -17.28
C SER A 303 -5.80 -11.06 -17.74
N LEU A 304 -6.68 -10.85 -18.72
CA LEU A 304 -7.12 -9.52 -19.17
C LEU A 304 -7.99 -8.79 -18.15
N SER A 305 -8.78 -9.53 -17.36
CA SER A 305 -9.61 -8.95 -16.29
C SER A 305 -8.77 -8.44 -15.12
N TYR A 306 -7.62 -9.07 -14.88
CA TYR A 306 -6.74 -8.79 -13.75
C TYR A 306 -5.29 -8.68 -14.20
N PRO A 307 -4.95 -7.67 -15.03
CA PRO A 307 -3.70 -7.65 -15.78
C PRO A 307 -2.47 -7.55 -14.87
N TRP A 308 -2.60 -6.96 -13.67
CA TRP A 308 -1.54 -6.92 -12.66
C TRP A 308 -1.11 -8.30 -12.13
N LEU A 309 -1.97 -9.32 -12.22
CA LEU A 309 -1.63 -10.70 -11.86
C LEU A 309 -1.50 -11.58 -13.11
N GLY A 310 -2.38 -11.34 -14.08
CA GLY A 310 -2.49 -12.05 -15.33
C GLY A 310 -1.31 -11.86 -16.26
N ALA A 311 -0.85 -10.62 -16.48
CA ALA A 311 0.26 -10.35 -17.38
C ALA A 311 1.58 -10.96 -16.90
N PRO A 312 1.97 -10.86 -15.60
CA PRO A 312 3.13 -11.59 -15.09
C PRO A 312 2.99 -13.11 -15.21
N LEU A 313 1.79 -13.66 -14.98
CA LEU A 313 1.53 -15.10 -15.14
C LEU A 313 1.68 -15.56 -16.60
N GLU A 314 1.14 -14.82 -17.55
CA GLU A 314 1.29 -15.11 -18.98
C GLU A 314 2.74 -14.93 -19.45
N LEU A 315 3.47 -13.94 -18.91
CA LEU A 315 4.90 -13.77 -19.17
C LEU A 315 5.72 -14.97 -18.66
N LEU A 316 5.47 -15.41 -17.43
CA LEU A 316 6.11 -16.61 -16.88
C LEU A 316 5.79 -17.85 -17.72
N ARG A 317 4.54 -17.97 -18.17
CA ARG A 317 4.10 -19.06 -19.05
C ARG A 317 4.78 -19.03 -20.41
N ALA A 318 4.88 -17.85 -21.04
CA ALA A 318 5.58 -17.65 -22.31
C ALA A 318 7.07 -17.99 -22.20
N GLN A 319 7.70 -17.65 -21.06
CA GLN A 319 9.08 -17.99 -20.74
C GLN A 319 9.28 -19.44 -20.28
N ARG A 320 8.22 -20.26 -20.20
CA ARG A 320 8.23 -21.63 -19.65
C ARG A 320 8.76 -21.71 -18.21
N ARG A 321 8.60 -20.65 -17.42
CA ARG A 321 8.96 -20.61 -16.00
C ARG A 321 7.78 -21.09 -15.14
N PRO A 322 8.02 -21.74 -13.99
CA PRO A 322 6.96 -22.19 -13.11
C PRO A 322 6.20 -21.00 -12.52
N ALA A 323 4.88 -20.97 -12.68
CA ALA A 323 3.99 -19.95 -12.09
C ALA A 323 3.73 -20.17 -10.59
N CYS A 324 4.00 -21.38 -10.07
CA CYS A 324 3.66 -21.77 -8.70
C CYS A 324 4.27 -20.85 -7.62
N PRO A 325 5.56 -20.46 -7.67
CA PRO A 325 6.14 -19.58 -6.67
C PRO A 325 5.48 -18.19 -6.62
N PHE A 326 5.09 -17.66 -7.79
CA PHE A 326 4.38 -16.38 -7.90
C PHE A 326 2.97 -16.46 -7.32
N VAL A 327 2.21 -17.51 -7.65
CA VAL A 327 0.88 -17.73 -7.07
C VAL A 327 0.98 -17.96 -5.56
N ALA A 328 1.95 -18.76 -5.11
CA ALA A 328 2.17 -19.04 -3.69
C ALA A 328 2.50 -17.77 -2.90
N SER A 329 3.34 -16.87 -3.43
CA SER A 329 3.67 -15.61 -2.75
C SER A 329 2.44 -14.72 -2.56
N HIS A 330 1.54 -14.63 -3.56
CA HIS A 330 0.27 -13.92 -3.43
C HIS A 330 -0.68 -14.57 -2.42
N VAL A 331 -0.76 -15.90 -2.38
CA VAL A 331 -1.57 -16.62 -1.38
C VAL A 331 -1.05 -16.36 0.03
N VAL A 332 0.26 -16.51 0.24
CA VAL A 332 0.91 -16.25 1.54
C VAL A 332 0.66 -14.80 1.96
N ARG A 333 0.78 -13.85 1.03
CA ARG A 333 0.49 -12.45 1.29
C ARG A 333 -0.95 -12.21 1.76
N VAL A 334 -1.94 -12.81 1.08
CA VAL A 334 -3.36 -12.68 1.48
C VAL A 334 -3.59 -13.28 2.86
N VAL A 335 -3.05 -14.48 3.13
CA VAL A 335 -3.20 -15.16 4.43
C VAL A 335 -2.57 -14.35 5.55
N LEU A 336 -1.32 -13.90 5.39
CA LEU A 336 -0.62 -13.12 6.42
C LEU A 336 -1.34 -11.81 6.72
N LEU A 337 -1.77 -11.08 5.70
CA LEU A 337 -2.42 -9.77 5.89
C LEU A 337 -3.85 -9.91 6.42
N TYR A 338 -4.57 -10.97 6.05
CA TYR A 338 -5.85 -11.28 6.64
C TYR A 338 -5.72 -11.69 8.11
N ALA A 339 -4.72 -12.52 8.46
CA ALA A 339 -4.44 -12.88 9.84
C ALA A 339 -4.05 -11.66 10.70
N ALA A 340 -3.22 -10.76 10.16
CA ALA A 340 -2.88 -9.50 10.81
C ALA A 340 -4.12 -8.62 11.03
N TYR A 341 -5.03 -8.56 10.04
CA TYR A 341 -6.29 -7.84 10.16
C TYR A 341 -7.22 -8.43 11.23
N GLU A 342 -7.40 -9.74 11.28
CA GLU A 342 -8.19 -10.40 12.32
C GLU A 342 -7.59 -10.13 13.72
N ALA A 343 -6.26 -10.21 13.85
CA ALA A 343 -5.57 -9.88 15.09
C ALA A 343 -5.78 -8.42 15.50
N CYS A 344 -5.66 -7.47 14.56
CA CYS A 344 -5.95 -6.06 14.77
C CYS A 344 -7.42 -5.83 15.12
N GLN A 345 -8.36 -6.52 14.47
CA GLN A 345 -9.78 -6.42 14.76
C GLN A 345 -10.07 -6.82 16.20
N VAL A 346 -9.51 -7.94 16.67
CA VAL A 346 -9.65 -8.38 18.07
C VAL A 346 -8.98 -7.38 19.02
N ALA A 347 -7.73 -6.99 18.75
CA ALA A 347 -6.96 -6.10 19.63
C ALA A 347 -7.57 -4.70 19.74
N PHE A 348 -7.92 -4.07 18.62
CA PHE A 348 -8.52 -2.74 18.58
C PHE A 348 -9.95 -2.77 19.11
N SER A 349 -10.69 -3.86 18.85
CA SER A 349 -11.99 -4.05 19.47
C SER A 349 -11.90 -4.08 20.99
N ASP A 350 -10.96 -4.84 21.54
CA ASP A 350 -10.75 -4.88 22.99
C ASP A 350 -10.31 -3.52 23.53
N TRP A 351 -9.39 -2.85 22.84
CA TRP A 351 -8.85 -1.57 23.31
C TRP A 351 -9.86 -0.43 23.29
N PHE A 352 -10.59 -0.24 22.18
CA PHE A 352 -11.47 0.91 22.00
C PHE A 352 -12.91 0.63 22.47
N TYR A 353 -13.38 -0.61 22.33
CA TYR A 353 -14.79 -0.95 22.52
C TYR A 353 -15.03 -1.85 23.74
N LEU A 354 -14.44 -3.06 23.80
CA LEU A 354 -14.86 -4.11 24.74
C LEU A 354 -14.17 -4.07 26.10
N GLY A 355 -12.89 -3.70 26.19
CA GLY A 355 -12.01 -3.98 27.33
C GLY A 355 -12.49 -3.41 28.67
N GLN A 356 -13.41 -2.45 28.65
CA GLN A 356 -14.07 -1.96 29.86
C GLN A 356 -15.59 -1.85 29.79
N ARG A 357 -16.25 -2.16 28.66
CA ARG A 357 -17.67 -1.85 28.46
C ARG A 357 -18.50 -3.10 28.17
N PRO A 358 -19.74 -3.18 28.69
CA PRO A 358 -20.62 -4.31 28.44
C PRO A 358 -21.27 -4.22 27.04
N LEU A 359 -20.53 -4.34 25.95
CA LEU A 359 -21.06 -4.20 24.57
C LEU A 359 -21.52 -5.56 23.96
N PRO A 360 -22.35 -5.56 22.90
CA PRO A 360 -22.76 -6.79 22.22
C PRO A 360 -21.56 -7.40 21.49
N LYS A 361 -21.50 -8.73 21.38
CA LYS A 361 -20.38 -9.43 20.75
C LYS A 361 -20.29 -9.18 19.24
N THR A 362 -21.39 -8.80 18.60
CA THR A 362 -21.47 -8.53 17.16
C THR A 362 -20.94 -7.15 16.78
N LEU A 363 -20.87 -6.20 17.72
CA LEU A 363 -20.48 -4.83 17.44
C LEU A 363 -19.12 -4.70 16.73
N PRO A 364 -18.04 -5.41 17.14
CA PRO A 364 -16.75 -5.28 16.49
C PRO A 364 -16.81 -5.64 15.00
N LEU A 365 -17.44 -6.77 14.68
CA LEU A 365 -17.61 -7.22 13.30
C LEU A 365 -18.37 -6.17 12.47
N CYS A 366 -19.43 -5.57 13.02
CA CYS A 366 -20.18 -4.53 12.32
C CYS A 366 -19.36 -3.24 12.14
N VAL A 367 -18.58 -2.81 13.14
CA VAL A 367 -17.71 -1.61 13.04
C VAL A 367 -16.71 -1.78 11.91
N PHE A 368 -15.99 -2.90 11.89
CA PHE A 368 -15.01 -3.20 10.86
C PHE A 368 -15.67 -3.40 9.48
N GLY A 369 -16.84 -4.03 9.41
CA GLY A 369 -17.59 -4.16 8.17
C GLY A 369 -18.03 -2.81 7.57
N VAL A 370 -18.49 -1.87 8.41
CA VAL A 370 -18.82 -0.50 7.96
C VAL A 370 -17.56 0.23 7.48
N ALA A 371 -16.46 0.15 8.23
CA ALA A 371 -15.19 0.76 7.85
C ALA A 371 -14.65 0.17 6.54
N LEU A 372 -14.75 -1.14 6.35
CA LEU A 372 -14.37 -1.83 5.11
C LEU A 372 -15.21 -1.37 3.92
N GLY A 373 -16.54 -1.30 4.08
CA GLY A 373 -17.44 -0.80 3.04
C GLY A 373 -17.17 0.65 2.66
N TRP A 374 -16.88 1.49 3.67
CA TRP A 374 -16.51 2.89 3.46
C TRP A 374 -15.17 3.02 2.72
N GLU A 375 -14.12 2.33 3.15
CA GLU A 375 -12.81 2.37 2.49
C GLU A 375 -12.85 1.81 1.06
N TYR A 376 -13.71 0.82 0.81
CA TYR A 376 -13.90 0.31 -0.54
C TYR A 376 -14.55 1.39 -1.42
N ALA A 377 -15.57 2.07 -0.90
CA ALA A 377 -16.21 3.17 -1.61
C ALA A 377 -15.26 4.34 -1.84
N THR A 378 -14.41 4.70 -0.87
CA THR A 378 -13.42 5.78 -1.04
C THR A 378 -12.39 5.41 -2.12
N MET A 379 -11.86 4.18 -2.10
CA MET A 379 -10.95 3.67 -3.13
C MET A 379 -11.57 3.70 -4.53
N VAL A 380 -12.86 3.36 -4.64
CA VAL A 380 -13.56 3.30 -5.93
C VAL A 380 -14.01 4.66 -6.44
N TYR A 381 -14.30 5.65 -5.60
CA TYR A 381 -14.96 6.88 -6.05
C TYR A 381 -14.13 8.16 -5.88
N VAL A 382 -13.11 8.20 -5.02
CA VAL A 382 -12.38 9.44 -4.70
C VAL A 382 -11.20 9.61 -5.63
N ARG A 383 -11.31 10.47 -6.65
CA ARG A 383 -10.27 10.72 -7.65
C ARG A 383 -9.95 12.19 -7.89
N SER A 384 -10.95 13.05 -7.81
CA SER A 384 -10.77 14.49 -8.02
C SER A 384 -9.96 15.13 -6.88
N ALA A 385 -9.15 16.14 -7.19
CA ALA A 385 -8.40 16.89 -6.18
C ALA A 385 -9.26 17.40 -5.01
N PRO A 386 -10.47 17.99 -5.23
CA PRO A 386 -11.34 18.38 -4.13
C PRO A 386 -11.82 17.19 -3.28
N SER A 387 -12.22 16.07 -3.88
CA SER A 387 -12.69 14.91 -3.10
C SER A 387 -11.61 14.37 -2.17
N ILE A 388 -10.38 14.25 -2.67
CA ILE A 388 -9.23 13.77 -1.91
C ILE A 388 -8.94 14.72 -0.73
N ALA A 389 -9.10 16.04 -0.92
CA ALA A 389 -8.86 17.03 0.13
C ALA A 389 -10.00 17.13 1.18
N TYR A 390 -11.25 16.93 0.77
CA TYR A 390 -12.43 17.18 1.62
C TYR A 390 -12.97 15.92 2.31
N LEU A 391 -13.03 14.78 1.62
CA LEU A 391 -13.66 13.57 2.18
C LEU A 391 -13.03 13.10 3.50
N PRO A 392 -11.69 13.06 3.67
CA PRO A 392 -11.08 12.64 4.92
C PRO A 392 -11.50 13.50 6.12
N LYS A 393 -11.59 14.83 5.90
CA LYS A 393 -11.97 15.80 6.94
C LYS A 393 -13.43 15.66 7.33
N LEU A 394 -14.31 15.50 6.34
CA LEU A 394 -15.74 15.32 6.55
C LEU A 394 -16.02 13.99 7.29
N THR A 395 -15.36 12.91 6.86
CA THR A 395 -15.50 11.59 7.50
C THR A 395 -15.01 11.63 8.94
N LEU A 396 -13.86 12.26 9.21
CA LEU A 396 -13.35 12.41 10.57
C LEU A 396 -14.33 13.20 11.44
N LEU A 397 -14.90 14.29 10.94
CA LEU A 397 -15.89 15.08 11.69
C LEU A 397 -17.13 14.24 12.04
N TYR A 398 -17.68 13.51 11.07
CA TYR A 398 -18.83 12.64 11.26
C TYR A 398 -18.54 11.48 12.22
N PHE A 399 -17.36 10.88 12.10
CA PHE A 399 -16.89 9.86 13.00
C PHE A 399 -16.78 10.40 14.43
N LEU A 400 -16.19 11.58 14.62
CA LEU A 400 -16.08 12.23 15.93
C LEU A 400 -17.45 12.56 16.54
N ALA A 401 -18.43 12.99 15.72
CA ALA A 401 -19.79 13.25 16.20
C ALA A 401 -20.46 11.96 16.73
N ALA A 402 -20.43 10.88 15.95
CA ALA A 402 -21.02 9.59 16.35
C ALA A 402 -20.23 8.89 17.47
N HIS A 403 -18.91 9.01 17.51
CA HIS A 403 -18.12 8.52 18.63
C HIS A 403 -18.30 9.36 19.88
N GLY A 404 -18.48 10.68 19.75
CA GLY A 404 -18.74 11.57 20.88
C GLY A 404 -19.96 11.12 21.68
N THR A 405 -21.04 10.72 21.00
CA THR A 405 -22.23 10.12 21.62
C THR A 405 -21.96 8.71 22.13
N PHE A 406 -21.22 7.87 21.39
CA PHE A 406 -20.82 6.53 21.85
C PHE A 406 -20.01 6.56 23.17
N TYR A 407 -19.12 7.54 23.34
CA TYR A 407 -18.32 7.72 24.54
C TYR A 407 -19.03 8.56 25.60
N ALA A 408 -20.23 9.09 25.37
CA ALA A 408 -20.96 9.89 26.36
C ALA A 408 -21.44 9.04 27.56
N LEU A 409 -21.77 7.77 27.36
CA LEU A 409 -22.22 6.85 28.40
C LEU A 409 -21.28 5.65 28.60
N ALA A 410 -21.41 4.97 29.74
CA ALA A 410 -20.71 3.70 29.99
C ALA A 410 -21.27 2.55 29.13
N ARG A 411 -22.59 2.50 28.93
CA ARG A 411 -23.24 1.58 27.98
C ARG A 411 -24.10 2.38 26.98
N PRO A 412 -23.55 2.78 25.82
CA PRO A 412 -24.32 3.47 24.79
C PRO A 412 -25.24 2.49 24.02
N TYR A 413 -26.24 3.02 23.33
CA TYR A 413 -26.93 2.34 22.22
C TYR A 413 -25.96 2.13 21.05
N ALA A 414 -25.08 1.13 21.19
CA ALA A 414 -23.92 0.95 20.35
C ALA A 414 -24.27 0.73 18.87
N LEU A 415 -25.26 -0.13 18.59
CA LEU A 415 -25.71 -0.40 17.22
C LEU A 415 -26.39 0.80 16.57
N LEU A 416 -27.17 1.57 17.33
CA LEU A 416 -27.77 2.83 16.84
C LEU A 416 -26.68 3.85 16.49
N ASN A 417 -25.67 4.02 17.35
CA ASN A 417 -24.56 4.94 17.07
C ASN A 417 -23.73 4.47 15.87
N LEU A 418 -23.55 3.16 15.69
CA LEU A 418 -22.90 2.61 14.51
C LEU A 418 -23.72 2.84 13.24
N ALA A 419 -25.04 2.67 13.29
CA ALA A 419 -25.92 2.97 12.17
C ALA A 419 -25.88 4.45 11.79
N VAL A 420 -25.87 5.35 12.78
CA VAL A 420 -25.65 6.80 12.56
C VAL A 420 -24.32 7.06 11.88
N ALA A 421 -23.22 6.46 12.38
CA ALA A 421 -21.90 6.61 11.77
C ALA A 421 -21.88 6.11 10.31
N ALA A 422 -22.50 4.95 10.05
CA ALA A 422 -22.59 4.38 8.71
C ALA A 422 -23.39 5.29 7.75
N LEU A 423 -24.53 5.83 8.19
CA LEU A 423 -25.33 6.76 7.38
C LEU A 423 -24.60 8.08 7.12
N LEU A 424 -23.88 8.63 8.11
CA LEU A 424 -23.06 9.82 7.92
C LEU A 424 -21.90 9.57 6.94
N MET A 425 -21.24 8.40 7.01
CA MET A 425 -20.19 8.02 6.06
C MET A 425 -20.76 7.80 4.65
N ALA A 426 -21.93 7.16 4.53
CA ALA A 426 -22.63 7.01 3.25
C ALA A 426 -23.01 8.37 2.65
N HIS A 427 -23.52 9.29 3.49
CA HIS A 427 -23.77 10.68 3.09
C HIS A 427 -22.50 11.37 2.58
N ALA A 428 -21.37 11.26 3.31
CA ALA A 428 -20.11 11.88 2.90
C ALA A 428 -19.65 11.40 1.51
N VAL A 429 -19.75 10.09 1.24
CA VAL A 429 -19.41 9.51 -0.07
C VAL A 429 -20.36 10.01 -1.16
N LEU A 430 -21.68 9.94 -0.93
CA LEU A 430 -22.67 10.40 -1.90
C LEU A 430 -22.53 11.89 -2.22
N TYR A 431 -22.35 12.72 -1.20
CA TYR A 431 -22.14 14.15 -1.34
C TYR A 431 -20.90 14.45 -2.20
N VAL A 432 -19.77 13.80 -1.90
CA VAL A 432 -18.52 13.97 -2.66
C VAL A 432 -18.66 13.49 -4.11
N ILE A 433 -19.38 12.39 -4.36
CA ILE A 433 -19.64 11.90 -5.71
C ILE A 433 -20.42 12.94 -6.52
N LEU A 434 -21.49 13.49 -5.94
CA LEU A 434 -22.38 14.42 -6.64
C LEU A 434 -21.78 15.82 -6.81
N GLU A 435 -21.09 16.33 -5.79
CA GLU A 435 -20.58 17.71 -5.75
C GLU A 435 -19.20 17.84 -6.40
N PHE A 436 -18.33 16.84 -6.28
CA PHE A 436 -16.93 16.95 -6.72
C PHE A 436 -16.60 16.02 -7.89
N GLU A 437 -16.90 14.73 -7.77
CA GLU A 437 -16.49 13.74 -8.78
C GLU A 437 -17.27 13.89 -10.08
N LEU A 438 -18.60 14.03 -10.02
CA LEU A 438 -19.42 14.15 -11.22
C LEU A 438 -19.05 15.40 -12.05
N PRO A 439 -18.87 16.61 -11.47
CA PRO A 439 -18.39 17.76 -12.22
C PRO A 439 -16.95 17.61 -12.73
N ALA A 440 -16.05 16.97 -11.96
CA ALA A 440 -14.67 16.74 -12.37
C ALA A 440 -14.60 15.79 -13.58
N HIS A 441 -15.39 14.72 -13.57
CA HIS A 441 -15.51 13.78 -14.69
C HIS A 441 -16.05 14.48 -15.94
N ALA A 442 -17.11 15.28 -15.80
CA ALA A 442 -17.71 16.03 -16.91
C ALA A 442 -16.74 17.06 -17.54
N ARG A 443 -15.79 17.60 -16.76
CA ARG A 443 -14.73 18.49 -17.26
C ARG A 443 -13.54 17.75 -17.87
N GLY A 444 -13.41 16.45 -17.62
CA GLY A 444 -12.22 15.68 -17.97
C GLY A 444 -11.02 15.93 -17.04
N ASP A 445 -11.24 16.43 -15.82
CA ASP A 445 -10.18 16.63 -14.81
C ASP A 445 -9.61 15.28 -14.30
N VAL A 446 -10.34 14.19 -14.54
CA VAL A 446 -9.94 12.82 -14.24
C VAL A 446 -10.20 12.00 -15.49
N ASP A 447 -9.17 11.34 -16.00
CA ASP A 447 -9.26 10.53 -17.21
C ASP A 447 -8.70 9.11 -17.01
N HIS A 448 -8.67 8.31 -18.08
CA HIS A 448 -8.16 6.94 -18.02
C HIS A 448 -6.64 6.88 -17.86
N GLU A 449 -5.92 7.94 -18.25
CA GLU A 449 -4.45 7.99 -18.22
C GLU A 449 -3.97 8.41 -16.83
N THR A 450 -4.66 9.39 -16.25
CA THR A 450 -4.52 9.96 -14.91
C THR A 450 -5.78 9.65 -14.08
N PRO A 451 -5.95 8.39 -13.64
CA PRO A 451 -7.14 7.96 -12.91
C PRO A 451 -7.27 8.60 -11.53
N ARG A 452 -6.33 9.45 -11.10
CA ARG A 452 -6.43 10.31 -9.92
C ARG A 452 -5.75 11.65 -10.21
N ALA A 453 -6.39 12.73 -9.80
CA ALA A 453 -5.89 14.09 -9.99
C ALA A 453 -4.72 14.45 -9.05
N ARG A 454 -4.46 13.63 -8.01
CA ARG A 454 -3.29 13.78 -7.13
C ARG A 454 -2.75 12.41 -6.78
N HIS A 455 -1.43 12.26 -6.89
CA HIS A 455 -0.73 11.08 -6.43
C HIS A 455 -0.24 11.28 -5.00
N THR A 456 -0.12 10.16 -4.30
CA THR A 456 0.50 10.11 -2.98
C THR A 456 1.93 9.66 -3.21
N GLU A 457 2.86 10.61 -3.14
CA GLU A 457 4.28 10.30 -3.12
C GLU A 457 4.74 10.22 -1.67
N LEU A 458 5.51 9.18 -1.37
CA LEU A 458 6.20 9.10 -0.10
C LEU A 458 7.34 10.12 -0.08
N PRO A 459 7.59 10.79 1.05
CA PRO A 459 8.74 11.67 1.19
C PRO A 459 10.08 10.92 1.20
N TRP A 460 10.07 9.58 1.12
CA TRP A 460 11.26 8.74 1.05
C TRP A 460 11.25 7.85 -0.21
N PRO A 461 12.43 7.50 -0.76
CA PRO A 461 12.54 6.68 -1.96
C PRO A 461 11.81 5.36 -1.76
N ALA A 462 10.93 5.00 -2.70
CA ALA A 462 10.37 3.67 -2.76
C ALA A 462 11.51 2.69 -3.05
N LEU A 463 11.61 1.60 -2.28
CA LEU A 463 12.53 0.51 -2.61
C LEU A 463 12.12 -0.07 -3.97
N ASP A 464 13.06 -0.42 -4.84
CA ASP A 464 12.77 -0.93 -6.20
C ASP A 464 11.85 -2.17 -6.22
N ALA A 465 11.79 -2.90 -5.10
CA ALA A 465 10.92 -4.06 -4.90
C ALA A 465 9.61 -3.75 -4.14
N MET A 466 9.41 -2.51 -3.68
CA MET A 466 8.15 -2.10 -3.07
C MET A 466 7.10 -1.91 -4.15
N LEU A 467 5.97 -2.59 -3.98
CA LEU A 467 4.74 -2.17 -4.65
C LEU A 467 4.50 -0.70 -4.34
N PRO A 468 3.90 0.07 -5.29
CA PRO A 468 3.60 1.47 -5.09
C PRO A 468 3.02 1.68 -3.69
N PRO A 469 3.43 2.73 -2.96
CA PRO A 469 2.99 2.95 -1.60
C PRO A 469 1.49 3.16 -1.58
N THR A 470 0.79 2.06 -1.35
CA THR A 470 -0.65 1.95 -1.55
C THR A 470 -1.35 1.97 -0.22
N TRP A 471 -0.69 2.24 0.90
CA TRP A 471 -1.24 1.87 2.20
C TRP A 471 -2.30 2.84 2.77
N SER A 472 -2.48 4.06 2.22
CA SER A 472 -3.48 4.99 2.76
C SER A 472 -3.92 6.13 1.82
N LEU A 473 -5.21 6.51 1.86
CA LEU A 473 -5.73 7.77 1.29
C LEU A 473 -5.32 9.00 2.11
N PHE A 474 -4.73 8.78 3.29
CA PHE A 474 -4.29 9.83 4.24
C PHE A 474 -2.82 10.18 4.10
N MET A 475 -2.14 9.74 3.03
CA MET A 475 -0.79 10.20 2.76
C MET A 475 -0.77 11.67 2.33
N PRO A 476 0.33 12.40 2.61
CA PRO A 476 0.48 13.76 2.12
C PRO A 476 0.34 13.78 0.60
N LEU A 477 -0.56 14.64 0.13
CA LEU A 477 -0.72 14.91 -1.29
C LEU A 477 0.37 15.90 -1.67
N VAL A 478 1.16 15.58 -2.68
CA VAL A 478 2.06 16.57 -3.26
C VAL A 478 1.18 17.64 -3.92
N PRO A 479 1.35 18.92 -3.57
CA PRO A 479 0.75 19.99 -4.34
C PRO A 479 1.43 20.01 -5.72
N ASP A 480 0.69 19.65 -6.76
CA ASP A 480 1.10 19.93 -8.14
C ASP A 480 1.28 21.44 -8.28
N ASP A 481 2.52 21.86 -8.54
CA ASP A 481 2.85 23.11 -9.23
C ASP A 481 4.34 23.20 -9.62
N ALA A 482 5.23 22.27 -9.22
CA ALA A 482 6.67 22.40 -9.51
C ALA A 482 7.41 21.14 -10.01
N THR A 483 6.84 19.92 -9.90
CA THR A 483 7.62 18.68 -10.10
C THR A 483 7.51 18.06 -11.49
N VAL A 484 6.46 18.35 -12.27
CA VAL A 484 6.30 17.80 -13.64
C VAL A 484 7.42 18.30 -14.56
N ASP A 485 7.93 19.52 -14.35
CA ASP A 485 9.07 20.05 -15.12
C ASP A 485 10.45 19.67 -14.55
N ALA A 486 10.53 19.21 -13.29
CA ALA A 486 11.81 18.92 -12.61
C ALA A 486 12.23 17.44 -12.66
N PHE A 487 11.28 16.50 -12.70
CA PHE A 487 11.59 15.05 -12.62
C PHE A 487 11.68 14.32 -13.97
N GLY A 488 11.17 14.92 -15.06
CA GLY A 488 11.27 14.34 -16.40
C GLY A 488 12.70 14.19 -16.95
N GLY A 489 13.71 14.71 -16.26
CA GLY A 489 15.12 14.58 -16.65
C GLY A 489 15.95 13.56 -15.85
N GLY A 490 15.52 13.18 -14.64
CA GLY A 490 16.36 12.45 -13.67
C GLY A 490 16.10 10.94 -13.59
N LEU A 491 14.84 10.50 -13.68
CA LEU A 491 14.46 9.09 -13.52
C LEU A 491 14.82 8.23 -14.75
N ASP A 492 14.82 8.82 -15.95
CA ASP A 492 15.22 8.15 -17.20
C ASP A 492 16.69 7.68 -17.19
N ALA A 493 17.55 8.35 -16.42
CA ALA A 493 18.96 7.98 -16.30
C ALA A 493 19.19 6.76 -15.39
N ALA A 494 18.41 6.63 -14.31
CA ALA A 494 18.51 5.52 -13.37
C ALA A 494 17.87 4.22 -13.91
N ALA A 495 16.73 4.33 -14.60
CA ALA A 495 16.06 3.19 -15.23
C ALA A 495 16.88 2.62 -16.41
N ALA A 496 17.56 3.47 -17.19
CA ALA A 496 18.48 3.04 -18.25
C ALA A 496 19.72 2.32 -17.72
N ALA A 497 20.19 2.64 -16.51
CA ALA A 497 21.30 1.95 -15.86
C ALA A 497 20.90 0.55 -15.35
N ALA A 498 19.65 0.38 -14.89
CA ALA A 498 19.14 -0.92 -14.43
C ALA A 498 18.84 -1.91 -15.57
N ALA A 499 18.35 -1.42 -16.72
CA ALA A 499 18.06 -2.27 -17.88
C ALA A 499 19.32 -2.91 -18.50
N ASN A 500 20.47 -2.21 -18.45
CA ASN A 500 21.75 -2.74 -18.94
C ASN A 500 22.35 -3.86 -18.07
N ARG A 501 21.84 -4.10 -16.85
CA ARG A 501 22.28 -5.19 -15.97
C ARG A 501 21.67 -6.56 -16.28
N ALA A 502 20.53 -6.61 -16.97
CA ALA A 502 19.77 -7.85 -17.15
C ALA A 502 20.23 -8.73 -18.33
N ASP A 503 21.05 -8.20 -19.25
CA ASP A 503 21.47 -8.89 -20.49
C ASP A 503 22.90 -9.48 -20.44
N ALA A 504 23.49 -9.65 -19.26
CA ALA A 504 24.75 -10.39 -19.13
C ALA A 504 24.51 -11.90 -19.27
N PRO A 505 25.15 -12.61 -20.22
CA PRO A 505 24.94 -14.04 -20.40
C PRO A 505 25.55 -14.82 -19.21
N VAL A 506 24.71 -15.61 -18.53
CA VAL A 506 25.13 -16.61 -17.54
C VAL A 506 25.85 -17.73 -18.28
N ALA A 507 27.16 -17.87 -18.04
CA ALA A 507 27.95 -18.99 -18.54
C ALA A 507 27.48 -20.29 -17.89
N ALA A 508 27.18 -21.30 -18.70
CA ALA A 508 26.91 -22.67 -18.25
C ALA A 508 28.16 -23.27 -17.59
N PRO A 509 28.02 -24.08 -16.53
CA PRO A 509 29.15 -24.84 -16.00
C PRO A 509 29.39 -26.07 -16.87
N ASP A 510 30.63 -26.23 -17.31
CA ASP A 510 31.11 -27.47 -17.93
C ASP A 510 31.30 -28.55 -16.85
N ASP A 511 30.71 -29.71 -17.11
CA ASP A 511 31.00 -30.98 -16.44
C ASP A 511 32.45 -31.42 -16.70
N ALA A 512 33.18 -31.73 -15.64
CA ALA A 512 34.31 -32.66 -15.69
C ALA A 512 34.36 -33.44 -14.37
N GLY A 513 34.09 -34.75 -14.46
CA GLY A 513 34.00 -35.66 -13.34
C GLY A 513 35.32 -36.09 -12.72
N GLY A 514 35.19 -36.78 -11.59
CA GLY A 514 36.24 -37.54 -10.93
C GLY A 514 35.64 -38.46 -9.86
N GLU A 515 35.54 -39.75 -10.17
CA GLU A 515 35.27 -40.85 -9.23
C GLU A 515 36.47 -41.10 -8.30
N ALA A 516 36.19 -41.36 -7.01
CA ALA A 516 36.86 -42.31 -6.10
C ALA A 516 36.25 -42.08 -4.69
N ASP A 517 35.41 -42.97 -4.18
CA ASP A 517 35.73 -44.20 -3.43
C ASP A 517 36.13 -43.94 -1.96
N GLY A 518 35.43 -44.66 -1.05
CA GLY A 518 35.91 -44.97 0.29
C GLY A 518 35.29 -44.24 1.50
N GLY A 519 34.45 -44.96 2.25
CA GLY A 519 34.57 -45.00 3.72
C GLY A 519 33.42 -44.48 4.58
N GLU A 520 32.50 -45.37 4.95
CA GLU A 520 31.96 -45.45 6.33
C GLU A 520 33.08 -45.97 7.26
N PRO A 521 33.16 -45.58 8.55
CA PRO A 521 32.20 -45.91 9.63
C PRO A 521 31.82 -44.66 10.46
N GLY A 522 30.78 -44.59 11.29
CA GLY A 522 30.29 -45.52 12.31
C GLY A 522 30.60 -44.93 13.69
N GLU A 523 29.64 -45.05 14.62
CA GLU A 523 29.77 -44.84 16.09
C GLU A 523 29.97 -43.39 16.57
N ASP A 524 29.42 -42.87 17.66
CA ASP A 524 28.51 -43.34 18.71
C ASP A 524 27.99 -42.10 19.47
N ASP A 525 26.84 -42.28 20.11
CA ASP A 525 26.43 -41.80 21.44
C ASP A 525 26.94 -40.43 21.97
N ASP A 526 26.01 -39.56 22.35
CA ASP A 526 25.72 -39.40 23.78
C ASP A 526 24.49 -38.52 24.02
N ASP A 527 23.71 -39.01 24.98
CA ASP A 527 22.57 -38.41 25.64
C ASP A 527 22.84 -37.00 26.18
N ASP A 528 21.85 -36.12 26.15
CA ASP A 528 21.35 -35.61 27.44
C ASP A 528 19.92 -35.09 27.36
N ALA A 529 19.14 -35.54 28.34
CA ALA A 529 17.72 -35.34 28.48
C ALA A 529 17.42 -34.42 29.66
N GLY A 530 16.31 -33.69 29.55
CA GLY A 530 15.64 -33.02 30.66
C GLY A 530 15.87 -31.52 30.70
N GLN A 531 14.90 -30.68 31.06
CA GLN A 531 13.75 -30.94 31.91
C GLN A 531 12.79 -29.75 31.78
N GLU A 532 11.50 -30.05 31.73
CA GLU A 532 10.43 -29.06 31.70
C GLU A 532 10.21 -28.35 33.05
N ALA A 533 9.73 -27.10 32.93
CA ALA A 533 8.78 -26.40 33.80
C ALA A 533 9.34 -25.61 35.03
N PRO A 534 8.52 -24.75 35.68
CA PRO A 534 7.90 -23.54 35.14
C PRO A 534 7.97 -22.32 36.11
N GLY A 535 7.68 -21.12 35.61
CA GLY A 535 7.03 -20.05 36.38
C GLY A 535 7.91 -19.07 37.17
N GLY A 536 7.72 -17.78 36.95
CA GLY A 536 8.33 -16.72 37.75
C GLY A 536 7.88 -15.32 37.34
N LEU A 537 6.69 -14.92 37.81
CA LEU A 537 6.26 -13.52 37.88
C LEU A 537 7.15 -12.78 38.88
N VAL A 538 7.87 -11.75 38.43
CA VAL A 538 8.42 -10.71 39.30
C VAL A 538 8.04 -9.35 38.71
N ALA A 539 7.41 -8.54 39.57
CA ALA A 539 7.20 -7.12 39.40
C ALA A 539 8.26 -6.36 40.20
N ALA A 540 8.53 -5.12 39.77
CA ALA A 540 9.36 -4.04 40.34
C ALA A 540 10.46 -3.65 39.34
N ASP A 541 10.88 -2.41 39.18
CA ASP A 541 10.45 -1.08 39.62
C ASP A 541 11.27 -0.09 38.74
N ASP A 542 10.94 1.18 38.88
CA ASP A 542 11.40 2.35 38.14
C ASP A 542 12.92 2.64 38.11
N ASP A 543 13.25 3.58 37.21
CA ASP A 543 14.29 4.62 37.25
C ASP A 543 15.63 4.47 36.48
N ASP A 544 15.98 5.63 35.90
CA ASP A 544 17.29 6.16 35.49
C ASP A 544 17.79 6.03 34.02
N ASP A 545 17.63 7.19 33.35
CA ASP A 545 18.69 8.06 32.81
C ASP A 545 19.41 7.82 31.46
N ALA A 546 19.59 9.00 30.83
CA ALA A 546 20.68 9.43 29.96
C ALA A 546 20.68 9.02 28.48
N ALA A 547 20.42 10.06 27.66
CA ALA A 547 20.87 10.16 26.28
C ALA A 547 22.40 10.31 26.18
N PRO A 548 22.97 10.05 24.99
CA PRO A 548 24.06 10.87 24.49
C PRO A 548 23.74 11.48 23.11
N GLN A 549 24.11 12.75 22.98
CA GLN A 549 24.43 13.45 21.72
C GLN A 549 25.77 12.93 21.21
N ASP A 550 25.88 12.71 19.90
CA ASP A 550 27.16 12.66 19.21
C ASP A 550 27.21 13.81 18.18
N ASP A 551 28.20 14.68 18.38
CA ASP A 551 28.69 15.71 17.47
C ASP A 551 29.81 15.09 16.61
N ASP A 552 29.78 15.28 15.29
CA ASP A 552 30.92 14.96 14.41
C ASP A 552 31.05 16.06 13.33
N ASP A 553 31.87 17.08 13.63
CA ASP A 553 32.44 18.03 12.68
C ASP A 553 33.96 17.87 12.70
N ASN A 554 34.53 17.22 11.67
CA ASN A 554 35.98 17.17 11.45
C ASN A 554 36.31 17.51 10.00
N ALA A 555 36.61 18.79 9.75
CA ALA A 555 37.13 19.28 8.48
C ALA A 555 38.66 19.15 8.46
N LEU A 556 39.19 18.40 7.48
CA LEU A 556 40.62 18.23 7.22
C LEU A 556 41.21 19.49 6.55
N GLU A 557 42.28 20.02 7.14
CA GLU A 557 43.08 21.15 6.67
C GLU A 557 44.04 20.71 5.53
N LEU A 558 44.14 21.49 4.45
CA LEU A 558 45.06 21.23 3.32
C LEU A 558 46.50 21.60 3.70
N VAL A 559 47.44 20.66 3.51
CA VAL A 559 48.88 20.88 3.72
C VAL A 559 49.56 21.22 2.38
N ASP A 560 50.29 22.33 2.33
CA ASP A 560 51.07 22.81 1.17
C ASP A 560 52.45 22.12 1.14
N LEU A 561 52.77 21.42 0.05
CA LEU A 561 53.95 20.57 -0.12
C LEU A 561 54.92 21.10 -1.21
N SER A 562 55.38 22.33 -1.06
CA SER A 562 56.36 22.95 -1.98
C SER A 562 57.73 23.18 -1.30
N GLY A 563 58.55 22.13 -1.17
CA GLY A 563 59.92 22.29 -0.66
C GLY A 563 60.84 21.06 -0.79
N GLY A 564 61.86 21.17 -1.66
CA GLY A 564 63.25 20.71 -1.49
C GLY A 564 63.61 19.26 -1.12
N ASP A 565 64.41 18.62 -1.98
CA ASP A 565 65.23 17.39 -1.80
C ASP A 565 64.51 16.03 -1.84
N ALA A 566 64.05 15.65 -3.03
CA ALA A 566 63.35 14.40 -3.34
C ALA A 566 64.25 13.16 -3.58
N ASP A 567 65.59 13.28 -3.59
CA ASP A 567 66.46 12.19 -4.10
C ASP A 567 66.97 11.19 -3.03
N ALA A 568 66.63 11.36 -1.74
CA ALA A 568 67.18 10.51 -0.67
C ALA A 568 66.17 9.58 0.03
N ALA A 569 64.85 9.75 -0.14
CA ALA A 569 63.84 9.03 0.63
C ALA A 569 63.13 7.87 -0.12
N ALA A 570 63.25 7.80 -1.44
CA ALA A 570 62.59 6.80 -2.28
C ALA A 570 62.92 5.31 -1.96
N PRO A 571 64.13 4.90 -1.50
CA PRO A 571 64.44 3.48 -1.35
C PRO A 571 63.84 2.80 -0.11
N ILE A 572 63.33 3.56 0.88
CA ILE A 572 62.93 3.00 2.18
C ILE A 572 61.41 2.78 2.28
N LEU A 573 60.60 3.47 1.47
CA LEU A 573 59.13 3.38 1.50
C LEU A 573 58.50 2.71 0.27
N ALA A 574 59.26 2.50 -0.81
CA ALA A 574 58.81 1.81 -2.02
C ALA A 574 58.27 0.36 -1.83
N PRO A 575 58.63 -0.43 -0.80
CA PRO A 575 58.10 -1.80 -0.66
C PRO A 575 56.62 -1.87 -0.22
N HIS A 576 56.02 -0.78 0.24
CA HIS A 576 54.78 -0.86 1.03
C HIS A 576 53.51 -0.33 0.34
N LEU A 577 53.63 0.33 -0.82
CA LEU A 577 52.52 0.61 -1.73
C LEU A 577 52.66 -0.29 -2.96
N HIS A 578 51.87 -1.36 -3.02
CA HIS A 578 52.00 -2.39 -4.04
C HIS A 578 51.62 -1.86 -5.43
N ALA A 579 52.57 -1.96 -6.38
CA ALA A 579 52.21 -2.08 -7.79
C ALA A 579 51.15 -3.17 -7.93
N GLY A 580 50.09 -2.91 -8.68
CA GLY A 580 48.89 -3.74 -8.66
C GLY A 580 47.70 -3.07 -9.32
N ILE A 581 46.59 -3.79 -9.31
CA ILE A 581 45.32 -3.29 -9.83
C ILE A 581 44.52 -2.73 -8.67
N TRP A 582 44.15 -1.47 -8.78
CA TRP A 582 43.36 -0.73 -7.80
C TRP A 582 41.96 -0.51 -8.34
N ALA A 583 40.96 -0.81 -7.51
CA ALA A 583 39.56 -0.48 -7.73
C ALA A 583 39.33 0.96 -7.24
N ALA A 584 39.04 1.86 -8.18
CA ALA A 584 38.89 3.30 -7.95
C ALA A 584 37.42 3.71 -8.09
N THR A 585 36.84 4.34 -7.08
CA THR A 585 35.51 4.94 -7.11
C THR A 585 35.64 6.46 -6.95
N PHE A 586 34.87 7.21 -7.75
CA PHE A 586 34.89 8.67 -7.82
C PHE A 586 33.49 9.21 -7.47
N ASP A 587 33.35 9.96 -6.38
CA ASP A 587 32.08 10.59 -5.92
C ASP A 587 30.79 9.77 -6.16
N GLY A 588 30.82 8.47 -5.84
CA GLY A 588 29.67 7.57 -5.98
C GLY A 588 29.40 7.02 -7.39
N GLY A 589 30.32 7.26 -8.35
CA GLY A 589 30.31 6.68 -9.69
C GLY A 589 30.72 5.20 -9.76
N GLU A 590 30.68 4.63 -10.98
CA GLU A 590 31.08 3.24 -11.22
C GLU A 590 32.56 2.99 -10.86
N GLU A 591 32.86 1.80 -10.33
CA GLU A 591 34.22 1.34 -10.05
C GLU A 591 35.04 1.26 -11.35
N ASN A 592 36.12 2.03 -11.43
CA ASN A 592 37.14 1.94 -12.48
C ASN A 592 38.34 1.14 -11.97
N ARG A 593 39.13 0.57 -12.87
CA ARG A 593 40.36 -0.16 -12.52
C ARG A 593 41.58 0.60 -13.01
N ILE A 594 42.46 0.95 -12.08
CA ILE A 594 43.72 1.64 -12.34
C ILE A 594 44.85 0.67 -12.00
N ALA A 595 45.66 0.31 -12.98
CA ALA A 595 46.88 -0.47 -12.78
C ALA A 595 48.05 0.47 -12.55
N LEU A 596 48.73 0.31 -11.41
CA LEU A 596 49.97 1.01 -11.07
C LEU A 596 51.12 0.00 -11.21
N ASP A 597 52.10 0.29 -12.07
CA ASP A 597 53.29 -0.56 -12.23
C ASP A 597 54.44 -0.12 -11.30
N ALA A 598 55.47 -0.96 -11.18
CA ALA A 598 56.61 -0.69 -10.29
C ALA A 598 57.53 0.40 -10.84
N GLU A 599 57.42 0.70 -12.14
CA GLU A 599 58.20 1.69 -12.87
C GLU A 599 57.59 3.10 -12.81
N GLY A 600 56.52 3.30 -12.03
CA GLY A 600 55.89 4.60 -11.84
C GLY A 600 54.89 4.99 -12.94
N ARG A 601 54.37 4.03 -13.72
CA ARG A 601 53.30 4.27 -14.71
C ARG A 601 51.95 3.82 -14.17
N ALA A 602 50.95 4.59 -14.53
CA ALA A 602 49.55 4.31 -14.21
C ALA A 602 48.78 4.06 -15.51
N SER A 603 47.89 3.07 -15.52
CA SER A 603 47.00 2.85 -16.66
C SER A 603 45.58 2.54 -16.23
N ALA A 604 44.60 3.22 -16.84
CA ALA A 604 43.18 3.03 -16.52
C ALA A 604 42.50 2.16 -17.58
N VAL A 605 41.68 1.21 -17.13
CA VAL A 605 40.93 0.31 -18.03
C VAL A 605 39.85 1.06 -18.81
N ARG A 606 39.32 2.15 -18.24
CA ARG A 606 38.37 3.07 -18.87
C ARG A 606 38.79 4.51 -18.60
N ASP A 607 38.38 5.41 -19.48
CA ASP A 607 38.62 6.85 -19.31
C ASP A 607 37.86 7.32 -18.05
N LEU A 608 38.56 8.03 -17.16
CA LEU A 608 38.07 8.39 -15.82
C LEU A 608 36.86 9.34 -15.84
N TYR A 609 36.74 10.14 -16.89
CA TYR A 609 35.58 10.96 -17.19
C TYR A 609 35.34 10.89 -18.70
N ALA A 610 34.24 10.26 -19.11
CA ALA A 610 33.77 10.36 -20.48
C ALA A 610 33.03 11.70 -20.61
N ASP A 611 33.73 12.75 -21.05
CA ASP A 611 33.08 14.03 -21.33
C ASP A 611 31.94 13.80 -22.34
N GLY A 612 30.69 13.88 -21.87
CA GLY A 612 29.49 13.81 -22.71
C GLY A 612 29.35 14.98 -23.69
N GLY A 613 30.36 15.83 -23.80
CA GLY A 613 30.39 17.07 -24.56
C GLY A 613 31.37 17.06 -25.74
N GLY A 614 31.45 16.00 -26.54
CA GLY A 614 31.81 16.07 -27.97
C GLY A 614 33.14 16.71 -28.43
N SER A 615 34.00 17.27 -27.57
CA SER A 615 35.31 17.78 -27.97
C SER A 615 36.35 16.69 -27.73
N GLY A 616 36.51 15.79 -28.72
CA GLY A 616 37.52 14.74 -28.66
C GLY A 616 38.93 15.27 -28.42
N ARG A 617 39.37 15.22 -27.16
CA ARG A 617 40.77 15.10 -26.76
C ARG A 617 40.82 13.99 -25.72
N GLY A 618 41.49 12.90 -26.09
CA GLY A 618 41.32 11.58 -25.49
C GLY A 618 41.50 11.57 -23.98
N GLY A 619 40.64 10.80 -23.30
CA GLY A 619 40.91 10.37 -21.94
C GLY A 619 42.26 9.67 -21.92
N ALA A 620 43.16 10.13 -21.05
CA ALA A 620 44.47 9.54 -20.95
C ALA A 620 44.38 8.22 -20.20
N ARG A 621 44.47 7.13 -20.95
CA ARG A 621 44.53 5.78 -20.42
C ARG A 621 45.87 5.43 -19.79
N SER A 622 46.89 6.25 -20.01
CA SER A 622 48.23 6.08 -19.50
C SER A 622 48.69 7.35 -18.82
N GLY A 623 49.43 7.20 -17.74
CA GLY A 623 49.89 8.28 -16.90
C GLY A 623 51.07 7.87 -16.03
N LEU A 624 51.42 8.71 -15.07
CA LEU A 624 52.53 8.50 -14.15
C LEU A 624 52.02 8.56 -12.72
N TRP A 625 52.66 7.82 -11.82
CA TRP A 625 52.40 7.94 -10.40
C TRP A 625 53.71 8.06 -9.63
N ARG A 626 53.67 8.80 -8.52
CA ARG A 626 54.81 9.03 -7.64
C ARG A 626 54.39 9.01 -6.18
N ILE A 627 55.34 8.68 -5.31
CA ILE A 627 55.20 8.72 -3.85
C ILE A 627 56.22 9.72 -3.32
N GLU A 628 55.79 10.62 -2.45
CA GLU A 628 56.63 11.59 -1.74
C GLU A 628 56.45 11.41 -0.22
N THR A 629 57.52 11.61 0.55
CA THR A 629 57.44 11.60 2.02
C THR A 629 56.80 12.89 2.52
N VAL A 630 55.92 12.79 3.51
CA VAL A 630 55.35 13.97 4.16
C VAL A 630 56.31 14.46 5.25
N ASP A 631 56.75 15.71 5.15
CA ASP A 631 57.68 16.30 6.12
C ASP A 631 57.10 16.25 7.54
N GLY A 632 57.86 15.66 8.47
CA GLY A 632 57.47 15.54 9.88
C GLY A 632 56.67 14.28 10.25
N GLU A 633 56.21 13.48 9.29
CA GLU A 633 55.50 12.22 9.55
C GLU A 633 56.17 11.02 8.87
N PRO A 634 57.04 10.26 9.59
CA PRO A 634 57.79 9.15 8.99
C PRO A 634 56.93 7.96 8.56
N THR A 635 55.64 7.95 8.91
CA THR A 635 54.67 6.88 8.61
C THR A 635 53.67 7.25 7.51
N ALA A 636 53.68 8.49 7.02
CA ALA A 636 52.75 8.97 6.00
C ALA A 636 53.47 9.25 4.67
N CYS A 637 52.79 8.94 3.57
CA CYS A 637 53.26 9.14 2.21
C CYS A 637 52.20 9.87 1.40
N ALA A 638 52.61 10.89 0.66
CA ALA A 638 51.78 11.54 -0.34
C ALA A 638 51.87 10.74 -1.66
N VAL A 639 50.74 10.28 -2.16
CA VAL A 639 50.62 9.54 -3.43
C VAL A 639 49.98 10.46 -4.45
N THR A 640 50.65 10.66 -5.58
CA THR A 640 50.11 11.41 -6.72
C THR A 640 50.01 10.49 -7.93
N VAL A 641 48.82 10.29 -8.49
CA VAL A 641 48.57 9.55 -9.73
C VAL A 641 48.04 10.51 -10.80
N VAL A 642 48.82 10.77 -11.83
CA VAL A 642 48.48 11.66 -12.94
C VAL A 642 47.98 10.82 -14.11
N LEU A 643 46.72 10.97 -14.49
CA LEU A 643 46.07 10.30 -15.62
C LEU A 643 45.54 11.35 -16.60
N GLY A 644 46.43 11.82 -17.48
CA GLY A 644 46.14 12.90 -18.44
C GLY A 644 46.06 14.24 -17.75
N ARG A 645 44.93 14.93 -17.88
CA ARG A 645 44.67 16.19 -17.19
C ARG A 645 44.25 16.04 -15.73
N TYR A 646 43.97 14.81 -15.29
CA TYR A 646 43.52 14.54 -13.92
C TYR A 646 44.70 14.13 -13.04
N SER A 647 44.77 14.73 -11.86
CA SER A 647 45.76 14.45 -10.83
C SER A 647 45.05 13.97 -9.56
N LEU A 648 45.28 12.73 -9.18
CA LEU A 648 44.73 12.07 -8.00
C LEU A 648 45.74 12.21 -6.88
N GLN A 649 45.42 13.00 -5.86
CA GLN A 649 46.30 13.24 -4.72
C GLN A 649 45.71 12.65 -3.44
N ALA A 650 46.47 11.81 -2.75
CA ALA A 650 46.09 11.20 -1.48
C ALA A 650 47.25 11.20 -0.50
N VAL A 651 46.95 11.25 0.80
CA VAL A 651 47.91 10.97 1.86
C VAL A 651 47.51 9.64 2.49
N ALA A 652 48.45 8.70 2.56
CA ALA A 652 48.21 7.38 3.09
C ALA A 652 49.32 6.95 4.05
N ALA A 653 48.95 6.17 5.05
CA ALA A 653 49.94 5.46 5.85
C ALA A 653 50.70 4.47 4.96
N ALA A 654 52.00 4.29 5.21
CA ALA A 654 52.90 3.50 4.37
C ALA A 654 52.37 2.09 4.03
N ASN A 655 51.57 1.48 4.92
CA ASN A 655 51.01 0.13 4.76
C ASN A 655 49.53 0.09 4.37
N SER A 656 48.95 1.18 3.89
CA SER A 656 47.52 1.24 3.60
C SER A 656 47.17 0.50 2.30
N THR A 657 46.19 -0.41 2.35
CA THR A 657 45.58 -1.04 1.17
C THR A 657 44.49 -0.18 0.53
N THR A 658 44.25 1.01 1.09
CA THR A 658 43.23 1.96 0.64
C THR A 658 43.82 3.37 0.55
N LEU A 659 43.61 4.04 -0.58
CA LEU A 659 43.95 5.45 -0.78
C LEU A 659 42.65 6.25 -0.83
N ARG A 660 42.57 7.33 -0.06
CA ARG A 660 41.46 8.28 -0.13
C ARG A 660 42.04 9.66 -0.37
N GLY A 661 41.48 10.38 -1.33
CA GLY A 661 42.09 11.61 -1.79
C GLY A 661 41.18 12.47 -2.65
N THR A 662 41.77 13.49 -3.24
CA THR A 662 41.10 14.48 -4.08
C THR A 662 41.52 14.33 -5.53
N VAL A 663 40.59 14.57 -6.44
CA VAL A 663 40.81 14.64 -7.89
C VAL A 663 40.93 16.11 -8.27
N LEU A 664 42.06 16.47 -8.87
CA LEU A 664 42.31 17.79 -9.43
C LEU A 664 42.36 17.71 -10.96
N GLU A 665 41.86 18.73 -11.67
CA GLU A 665 41.96 18.84 -13.13
C GLU A 665 42.82 20.04 -13.52
N GLY A 666 43.89 19.79 -14.29
CA GLY A 666 44.83 20.81 -14.77
C GLY A 666 46.29 20.48 -14.45
N GLU A 667 47.22 20.96 -15.27
CA GLU A 667 48.67 20.71 -15.11
C GLU A 667 49.35 21.65 -14.11
N VAL A 668 48.78 22.85 -13.89
CA VAL A 668 49.33 23.91 -13.02
C VAL A 668 48.15 24.51 -12.26
N ASP A 669 48.14 24.40 -10.93
CA ASP A 669 47.03 24.77 -10.04
C ASP A 669 45.70 24.09 -10.41
N GLY A 670 45.68 22.75 -10.33
CA GLY A 670 44.51 21.96 -10.72
C GLY A 670 43.25 22.30 -9.91
N ASP A 671 42.14 22.50 -10.60
CA ASP A 671 40.84 22.76 -10.00
C ASP A 671 40.30 21.49 -9.33
N PHE A 672 39.73 21.61 -8.14
CA PHE A 672 39.10 20.49 -7.45
C PHE A 672 37.85 20.01 -8.20
N VAL A 673 37.86 18.74 -8.65
CA VAL A 673 36.75 18.15 -9.40
C VAL A 673 35.98 17.11 -8.59
N GLY A 674 36.60 16.51 -7.57
CA GLY A 674 35.93 15.50 -6.78
C GLY A 674 36.81 14.77 -5.77
N ARG A 675 36.25 13.76 -5.11
CA ARG A 675 36.99 12.85 -4.23
C ARG A 675 37.05 11.45 -4.83
N PHE A 676 38.10 10.73 -4.47
CA PHE A 676 38.27 9.34 -4.87
C PHE A 676 38.61 8.43 -3.69
N GLU A 677 38.19 7.18 -3.81
CA GLU A 677 38.63 6.09 -2.96
C GLU A 677 39.17 4.97 -3.85
N MET A 678 40.38 4.50 -3.56
CA MET A 678 41.05 3.42 -4.27
C MET A 678 41.39 2.30 -3.31
N ALA A 679 40.94 1.08 -3.59
CA ALA A 679 41.29 -0.11 -2.83
C ALA A 679 42.13 -1.06 -3.68
N LEU A 680 43.19 -1.63 -3.11
CA LEU A 680 44.04 -2.60 -3.80
C LEU A 680 43.24 -3.89 -4.08
N ALA A 681 42.86 -4.10 -5.34
CA ALA A 681 42.05 -5.24 -5.77
C ALA A 681 42.90 -6.50 -6.04
N SER A 682 44.12 -6.32 -6.52
CA SER A 682 45.10 -7.40 -6.67
C SER A 682 46.53 -6.87 -6.59
N PRO A 683 47.38 -7.38 -5.69
CA PRO A 683 48.81 -7.09 -5.74
C PRO A 683 49.41 -7.63 -7.05
N ALA A 684 50.40 -6.93 -7.63
CA ALA A 684 51.07 -7.38 -8.84
C ALA A 684 51.90 -8.63 -8.55
N ALA A 685 51.32 -9.80 -8.78
CA ALA A 685 52.02 -11.07 -8.61
C ALA A 685 52.93 -11.42 -9.80
N ASN A 686 52.84 -10.74 -10.95
CA ASN A 686 53.82 -10.72 -12.06
C ASN A 686 53.31 -9.80 -13.19
N ALA A 687 54.16 -8.92 -13.72
CA ALA A 687 53.81 -7.99 -14.81
C ALA A 687 53.22 -8.69 -16.05
N SER A 688 53.65 -9.92 -16.34
CA SER A 688 53.19 -10.71 -17.49
C SER A 688 51.70 -11.08 -17.44
N ALA A 689 51.10 -11.21 -16.25
CA ALA A 689 49.68 -11.55 -16.12
C ALA A 689 48.75 -10.35 -16.40
N ILE A 690 49.27 -9.13 -16.26
CA ILE A 690 48.56 -7.90 -16.59
C ILE A 690 48.54 -7.71 -18.12
N ASP A 691 49.68 -7.92 -18.78
CA ASP A 691 49.81 -7.84 -20.23
C ASP A 691 48.92 -8.87 -20.96
N GLU A 692 48.85 -10.11 -20.46
CA GLU A 692 47.96 -11.14 -21.02
C GLU A 692 46.47 -10.76 -20.94
N ARG A 693 46.05 -10.11 -19.84
CA ARG A 693 44.65 -9.68 -19.68
C ARG A 693 44.31 -8.47 -20.55
N LEU A 694 45.25 -7.55 -20.75
CA LEU A 694 45.08 -6.44 -21.69
C LEU A 694 45.00 -6.96 -23.15
N ALA A 695 45.87 -7.88 -23.54
CA ALA A 695 45.84 -8.51 -24.86
C ALA A 695 44.54 -9.31 -25.10
N ALA A 696 44.03 -10.01 -24.08
CA ALA A 696 42.75 -10.72 -24.16
C ALA A 696 41.54 -9.76 -24.34
N ALA A 697 41.59 -8.58 -23.69
CA ALA A 697 40.56 -7.55 -23.85
C ALA A 697 40.57 -6.95 -25.26
N GLU A 698 41.75 -6.67 -25.82
CA GLU A 698 41.92 -6.21 -27.21
C GLU A 698 41.45 -7.24 -28.24
N ALA A 699 41.80 -8.52 -28.04
CA ALA A 699 41.36 -9.63 -28.90
C ALA A 699 39.83 -9.82 -28.88
N LYS A 700 39.17 -9.56 -27.73
CA LYS A 700 37.70 -9.60 -27.62
C LYS A 700 37.03 -8.43 -28.36
N LEU A 701 37.69 -7.28 -28.42
CA LEU A 701 37.24 -6.11 -29.16
C LEU A 701 37.34 -6.32 -30.68
N ALA A 702 38.40 -6.99 -31.15
CA ALA A 702 38.60 -7.34 -32.55
C ALA A 702 37.58 -8.35 -33.11
N ARG A 703 36.89 -9.11 -32.24
CA ARG A 703 35.86 -10.10 -32.61
C ARG A 703 34.42 -9.57 -32.61
N ARG A 704 34.21 -8.27 -32.36
CA ARG A 704 32.85 -7.71 -32.37
C ARG A 704 32.25 -7.74 -33.78
N PRO A 705 30.99 -8.18 -33.95
CA PRO A 705 30.33 -8.14 -35.24
C PRO A 705 30.29 -6.70 -35.77
N ALA A 706 30.39 -6.55 -37.09
CA ALA A 706 30.34 -5.24 -37.74
C ALA A 706 29.08 -4.47 -37.30
N PRO A 707 29.18 -3.14 -37.10
CA PRO A 707 28.07 -2.34 -36.62
C PRO A 707 26.82 -2.52 -37.51
N PRO A 708 25.62 -2.51 -36.92
CA PRO A 708 24.37 -2.65 -37.66
C PRO A 708 24.22 -1.51 -38.70
N PRO A 709 23.56 -1.76 -39.84
CA PRO A 709 23.30 -0.73 -40.84
C PRO A 709 22.46 0.40 -40.24
N ARG A 710 22.83 1.65 -40.50
CA ARG A 710 22.12 2.85 -40.02
C ARG A 710 21.49 3.58 -41.20
N TYR A 711 20.28 4.08 -41.01
CA TYR A 711 19.46 4.69 -42.05
C TYR A 711 19.11 6.13 -41.67
N THR A 712 19.29 7.06 -42.60
CA THR A 712 18.88 8.46 -42.42
C THR A 712 17.38 8.64 -42.74
N ARG A 713 16.76 9.72 -42.25
CA ARG A 713 15.37 10.06 -42.64
C ARG A 713 15.23 10.26 -44.16
N ALA A 714 16.24 10.85 -44.81
CA ALA A 714 16.25 11.05 -46.26
C ALA A 714 16.10 9.71 -47.02
N ALA A 715 16.58 8.59 -46.48
CA ALA A 715 16.41 7.27 -47.09
C ALA A 715 14.95 6.75 -47.08
N PHE A 716 14.06 7.33 -46.26
CA PHE A 716 12.63 6.97 -46.21
C PHE A 716 11.72 8.05 -46.78
N ALA A 717 12.13 9.33 -46.68
CA ALA A 717 11.34 10.48 -47.08
C ALA A 717 11.19 10.60 -48.62
N GLY A 718 10.14 11.29 -49.06
CA GLY A 718 9.94 11.62 -50.48
C GLY A 718 9.41 10.46 -51.34
N ARG A 719 9.07 9.34 -50.73
CA ARG A 719 8.39 8.20 -51.38
C ARG A 719 7.11 7.84 -50.63
N ARG A 720 6.13 7.33 -51.39
CA ARG A 720 4.89 6.79 -50.84
C ARG A 720 5.11 5.37 -50.33
N TRP A 721 4.58 5.08 -49.16
CA TRP A 721 4.66 3.79 -48.49
C TRP A 721 3.26 3.21 -48.29
N LEU A 722 3.07 1.94 -48.61
CA LEU A 722 1.93 1.17 -48.16
C LEU A 722 2.24 0.65 -46.75
N LEU A 723 1.50 1.13 -45.75
CA LEU A 723 1.42 0.56 -44.41
C LEU A 723 0.35 -0.53 -44.41
N ASP A 724 0.75 -1.78 -44.26
CA ASP A 724 -0.12 -2.92 -43.95
C ASP A 724 0.02 -3.24 -42.47
N ALA A 725 -1.01 -2.97 -41.68
CA ALA A 725 -0.98 -3.13 -40.24
C ALA A 725 -2.18 -3.93 -39.76
N VAL A 726 -1.95 -4.85 -38.81
CA VAL A 726 -3.01 -5.58 -38.13
C VAL A 726 -3.18 -4.95 -36.76
N PHE A 727 -4.33 -4.34 -36.48
CA PHE A 727 -4.67 -3.76 -35.18
C PHE A 727 -5.74 -4.65 -34.52
N GLU A 728 -5.45 -5.26 -33.37
CA GLU A 728 -6.43 -6.08 -32.65
C GLU A 728 -7.06 -7.21 -33.51
N ASN A 729 -6.28 -7.78 -34.43
CA ASN A 729 -6.69 -8.75 -35.47
C ASN A 729 -7.50 -8.20 -36.65
N GLU A 730 -7.69 -6.89 -36.74
CA GLU A 730 -8.28 -6.22 -37.90
C GLU A 730 -7.19 -5.71 -38.84
N PRO A 731 -7.08 -6.23 -40.08
CA PRO A 731 -6.12 -5.72 -41.05
C PRO A 731 -6.56 -4.33 -41.55
N ALA A 732 -5.60 -3.42 -41.65
CA ALA A 732 -5.78 -2.07 -42.11
C ALA A 732 -4.62 -1.65 -43.01
N GLN A 733 -4.95 -1.03 -44.14
CA GLN A 733 -3.97 -0.60 -45.14
C GLN A 733 -4.06 0.91 -45.38
N PHE A 734 -2.92 1.59 -45.33
CA PHE A 734 -2.82 3.05 -45.53
C PHE A 734 -1.68 3.40 -46.47
N VAL A 735 -1.82 4.51 -47.22
CA VAL A 735 -0.75 4.97 -48.13
C VAL A 735 -0.13 6.24 -47.59
N LEU A 736 0.97 6.08 -46.87
CA LEU A 736 1.66 7.15 -46.15
C LEU A 736 2.65 7.87 -47.05
N ASP A 737 2.62 9.20 -47.00
CA ASP A 737 3.68 10.07 -47.49
C ASP A 737 4.58 10.48 -46.33
N LEU A 738 5.79 9.89 -46.25
CA LEU A 738 6.77 10.19 -45.21
C LEU A 738 7.56 11.44 -45.60
N ARG A 739 7.43 12.52 -44.82
CA ARG A 739 8.12 13.80 -45.08
C ARG A 739 9.40 13.90 -44.28
N GLU A 740 10.39 14.59 -44.83
CA GLU A 740 11.71 14.75 -44.20
C GLU A 740 11.66 15.50 -42.86
N ASN A 741 10.66 16.35 -42.66
CA ASN A 741 10.39 17.04 -41.39
C ASN A 741 9.98 16.08 -40.25
N GLY A 742 9.83 14.79 -40.51
CA GLY A 742 9.40 13.79 -39.54
C GLY A 742 7.90 13.74 -39.35
N GLU A 743 7.10 14.32 -40.24
CA GLU A 743 5.65 14.12 -40.28
C GLU A 743 5.27 13.12 -41.37
N PHE A 744 4.14 12.45 -41.19
CA PHE A 744 3.52 11.69 -42.26
C PHE A 744 2.03 12.00 -42.36
N VAL A 745 1.50 11.88 -43.58
CA VAL A 745 0.09 12.06 -43.88
C VAL A 745 -0.36 10.95 -44.83
N ASP A 746 -1.53 10.38 -44.59
CA ASP A 746 -2.18 9.48 -45.53
C ASP A 746 -2.63 10.24 -46.78
N THR A 747 -2.37 9.66 -47.95
CA THR A 747 -2.68 10.23 -49.26
C THR A 747 -4.05 9.81 -49.79
N ALA A 748 -4.79 8.95 -49.08
CA ALA A 748 -6.14 8.56 -49.45
C ALA A 748 -7.17 9.69 -49.17
N GLU A 749 -8.07 9.98 -50.12
CA GLU A 749 -9.03 11.09 -50.02
C GLU A 749 -10.16 10.91 -48.98
N ARG A 750 -10.30 9.72 -48.37
CA ARG A 750 -11.49 9.35 -47.57
C ARG A 750 -11.34 9.54 -46.06
N GLY A 751 -10.15 9.86 -45.61
CA GLY A 751 -9.81 10.09 -44.21
C GLY A 751 -8.38 10.61 -44.14
N ARG A 752 -8.01 11.27 -43.05
CA ARG A 752 -6.64 11.74 -42.85
C ARG A 752 -6.05 10.94 -41.70
N LEU A 753 -5.16 9.99 -41.97
CA LEU A 753 -4.25 9.47 -40.94
C LEU A 753 -3.05 10.42 -40.88
N GLY A 754 -2.65 10.83 -39.68
CA GLY A 754 -1.59 11.79 -39.50
C GLY A 754 -0.78 11.53 -38.25
N GLY A 755 0.51 11.82 -38.32
CA GLY A 755 1.41 11.50 -37.24
C GLY A 755 2.83 12.03 -37.45
N ASN A 756 3.73 11.57 -36.59
CA ASN A 756 5.16 11.84 -36.69
C ASN A 756 5.91 10.53 -36.90
N TRP A 757 7.08 10.57 -37.51
CA TRP A 757 7.95 9.40 -37.68
C TRP A 757 9.41 9.81 -37.57
N GLY A 758 10.28 8.82 -37.37
CA GLY A 758 11.71 9.03 -37.35
C GLY A 758 12.50 7.73 -37.31
N VAL A 759 13.82 7.86 -37.16
CA VAL A 759 14.76 6.76 -37.00
C VAL A 759 15.33 6.77 -35.58
N PHE A 760 15.65 5.59 -35.04
CA PHE A 760 16.23 5.41 -33.71
C PHE A 760 17.19 4.21 -33.70
N ASP A 761 18.06 4.13 -32.70
CA ASP A 761 18.97 2.99 -32.53
C ASP A 761 18.41 1.98 -31.52
N ASP A 762 18.48 0.69 -31.86
CA ASP A 762 18.08 -0.40 -30.96
C ASP A 762 18.94 -0.36 -29.69
N GLY A 763 18.30 -0.36 -28.52
CA GLY A 763 18.98 -0.22 -27.23
C GLY A 763 19.31 1.23 -26.81
N ALA A 764 19.05 2.23 -27.65
CA ALA A 764 19.15 3.63 -27.25
C ALA A 764 17.76 4.20 -26.94
N ALA A 765 17.51 4.58 -25.68
CA ALA A 765 16.27 5.24 -25.26
C ALA A 765 16.07 6.64 -25.92
N ARG A 766 17.07 7.16 -26.63
CA ARG A 766 17.06 8.51 -27.21
C ARG A 766 17.09 8.47 -28.75
N LYS A 767 16.60 9.56 -29.35
CA LYS A 767 16.75 9.84 -30.79
C LYS A 767 18.22 9.75 -31.17
N ALA A 768 18.51 9.14 -32.32
CA ALA A 768 19.86 9.10 -32.85
C ALA A 768 20.40 10.52 -33.04
N ALA A 769 21.53 10.83 -32.39
CA ALA A 769 22.08 12.18 -32.30
C ALA A 769 22.52 12.74 -33.67
N ASP A 770 22.85 11.86 -34.60
CA ASP A 770 23.32 12.17 -35.96
C ASP A 770 22.22 12.04 -37.03
N GLY A 771 20.96 11.80 -36.62
CA GLY A 771 19.84 11.67 -37.55
C GLY A 771 19.80 10.36 -38.35
N ALA A 772 20.68 9.39 -38.03
CA ALA A 772 20.71 8.05 -38.62
C ALA A 772 20.41 6.99 -37.57
N GLY A 773 19.49 6.05 -37.82
CA GLY A 773 19.13 5.01 -36.85
C GLY A 773 19.03 3.63 -37.47
N THR A 774 19.14 2.58 -36.66
CA THR A 774 18.95 1.19 -37.08
C THR A 774 17.49 0.79 -37.29
N HIS A 775 16.55 1.50 -36.66
CA HIS A 775 15.11 1.23 -36.68
C HIS A 775 14.29 2.46 -37.06
N VAL A 776 13.03 2.24 -37.44
CA VAL A 776 12.05 3.29 -37.75
C VAL A 776 10.92 3.23 -36.74
N TRP A 777 10.49 4.39 -36.26
CA TRP A 777 9.26 4.53 -35.50
C TRP A 777 8.25 5.41 -36.24
N LEU A 778 6.97 5.08 -36.14
CA LEU A 778 5.85 5.91 -36.57
C LEU A 778 4.92 6.11 -35.38
N TRP A 779 4.41 7.31 -35.21
CA TRP A 779 3.49 7.68 -34.15
C TRP A 779 2.24 8.29 -34.78
N ILE A 780 1.19 7.48 -34.88
CA ILE A 780 -0.14 7.89 -35.30
C ILE A 780 -0.77 8.66 -34.14
N ARG A 781 -1.02 9.96 -34.34
CA ARG A 781 -1.64 10.82 -33.34
C ARG A 781 -3.13 10.93 -33.59
N ARG A 782 -3.96 10.56 -32.61
CA ARG A 782 -5.42 10.67 -32.68
C ARG A 782 -5.85 12.09 -33.05
N SER A 783 -5.22 13.09 -32.45
CA SER A 783 -5.49 14.52 -32.72
C SER A 783 -5.19 14.96 -34.16
N LYS A 784 -4.29 14.26 -34.87
CA LYS A 784 -3.97 14.51 -36.28
C LYS A 784 -4.80 13.65 -37.23
N CYS A 785 -5.62 12.74 -36.71
CA CYS A 785 -6.45 11.84 -37.51
C CYS A 785 -7.88 12.36 -37.67
N ARG A 786 -8.44 12.26 -38.88
CA ARG A 786 -9.85 12.61 -39.18
C ARG A 786 -10.51 11.52 -40.01
N GLY A 787 -11.74 11.14 -39.65
CA GLY A 787 -12.48 10.09 -40.33
C GLY A 787 -12.17 8.66 -39.85
N TYR A 788 -11.21 8.51 -38.94
CA TYR A 788 -10.88 7.24 -38.28
C TYR A 788 -11.20 7.33 -36.80
N ASN A 789 -11.87 6.32 -36.25
CA ASN A 789 -12.25 6.26 -34.84
C ASN A 789 -11.14 5.57 -34.04
N LEU A 790 -9.99 6.24 -33.91
CA LEU A 790 -8.87 5.73 -33.12
C LEU A 790 -9.18 5.90 -31.62
N HIS A 791 -9.04 4.84 -30.83
CA HIS A 791 -9.23 4.88 -29.37
C HIS A 791 -8.15 5.68 -28.63
N GLY A 792 -6.99 5.87 -29.25
CA GLY A 792 -5.84 6.59 -28.67
C GLY A 792 -4.72 6.75 -29.70
N ASP A 793 -3.57 7.20 -29.22
CA ASP A 793 -2.35 7.29 -29.99
C ASP A 793 -1.70 5.91 -30.17
N MET A 794 -1.10 5.66 -31.33
CA MET A 794 -0.48 4.38 -31.67
C MET A 794 0.95 4.58 -32.13
N ARG A 795 1.84 3.69 -31.72
CA ARG A 795 3.25 3.69 -32.14
C ARG A 795 3.57 2.40 -32.88
N LEU A 796 4.37 2.52 -33.93
CA LEU A 796 4.75 1.43 -34.81
C LEU A 796 6.27 1.42 -34.86
N HIS A 797 6.90 0.37 -34.33
CA HIS A 797 8.35 0.24 -34.26
C HIS A 797 8.79 -0.89 -35.19
N GLY A 798 9.61 -0.59 -36.19
CA GLY A 798 9.96 -1.55 -37.23
C GLY A 798 11.41 -1.52 -37.66
N LYS A 799 11.88 -2.68 -38.10
CA LYS A 799 13.24 -2.90 -38.59
C LYS A 799 13.26 -2.83 -40.12
N PRO A 800 14.10 -1.97 -40.72
CA PRO A 800 14.30 -1.94 -42.16
C PRO A 800 14.98 -3.21 -42.67
N SER A 801 14.61 -3.65 -43.88
CA SER A 801 15.21 -4.78 -44.58
C SER A 801 15.21 -4.55 -46.09
N TYR A 802 16.17 -5.17 -46.78
CA TYR A 802 16.27 -5.17 -48.25
C TYR A 802 15.71 -6.48 -48.80
N GLY A 803 14.84 -6.40 -49.80
CA GLY A 803 14.23 -7.56 -50.44
C GLY A 803 15.04 -8.04 -51.64
N GLY A 804 15.19 -9.37 -51.78
CA GLY A 804 15.75 -10.00 -52.99
C GLY A 804 17.27 -10.23 -52.97
N GLY A 805 17.79 -10.89 -54.03
CA GLY A 805 19.18 -11.38 -54.10
C GLY A 805 20.29 -10.32 -54.16
N ALA A 806 19.94 -9.03 -54.29
CA ALA A 806 20.88 -7.91 -54.21
C ALA A 806 20.97 -7.30 -52.79
N SER A 807 20.34 -7.92 -51.78
CA SER A 807 20.22 -7.39 -50.42
C SER A 807 21.57 -7.20 -49.72
N LEU A 808 22.52 -8.13 -49.89
CA LEU A 808 23.79 -8.10 -49.16
C LEU A 808 24.65 -6.88 -49.54
N GLN A 809 24.74 -6.52 -50.82
CA GLN A 809 25.55 -5.37 -51.25
C GLN A 809 24.95 -4.05 -50.78
N ARG A 810 23.61 -3.92 -50.79
CA ARG A 810 22.91 -2.74 -50.28
C ARG A 810 23.03 -2.61 -48.76
N GLU A 811 22.95 -3.74 -48.07
CA GLU A 811 23.17 -3.79 -46.62
C GLU A 811 24.62 -3.46 -46.25
N LEU A 812 25.61 -3.97 -47.00
CA LEU A 812 27.01 -3.61 -46.81
C LEU A 812 27.26 -2.12 -47.07
N ALA A 813 26.62 -1.52 -48.08
CA ALA A 813 26.69 -0.09 -48.33
C ALA A 813 26.09 0.75 -47.18
N ALA A 814 24.97 0.29 -46.61
CA ALA A 814 24.37 0.91 -45.42
C ALA A 814 25.25 0.78 -44.16
N ARG A 815 26.07 -0.27 -44.07
CA ARG A 815 27.05 -0.47 -42.99
C ARG A 815 28.30 0.39 -43.16
N SER A 816 28.67 0.79 -44.38
CA SER A 816 29.85 1.61 -44.64
C SER A 816 29.67 3.12 -44.38
N GLY A 817 28.52 3.55 -43.84
CA GLY A 817 28.26 4.96 -43.51
C GLY A 817 28.06 5.89 -44.71
N GLY A 818 27.92 5.34 -45.92
CA GLY A 818 27.50 6.09 -47.11
C GLY A 818 25.98 6.30 -47.12
N ASP A 819 25.49 7.12 -48.04
CA ASP A 819 24.05 7.29 -48.28
C ASP A 819 23.41 5.93 -48.61
N ALA A 820 22.88 5.28 -47.58
CA ALA A 820 22.29 3.96 -47.68
C ALA A 820 21.10 4.02 -48.66
N PRO A 821 21.04 3.15 -49.67
CA PRO A 821 19.88 3.10 -50.55
C PRO A 821 18.63 2.83 -49.72
N ALA A 822 17.53 3.41 -50.15
CA ALA A 822 16.23 3.33 -49.50
C ALA A 822 15.83 1.85 -49.23
N PRO A 823 15.48 1.43 -48.00
CA PRO A 823 15.09 0.04 -47.72
C PRO A 823 13.82 -0.36 -48.47
N ASP A 824 13.71 -1.64 -48.85
CA ASP A 824 12.58 -2.17 -49.62
C ASP A 824 11.39 -2.56 -48.73
N ARG A 825 11.62 -2.75 -47.43
CA ARG A 825 10.61 -3.17 -46.46
C ARG A 825 10.97 -2.70 -45.06
N VAL A 826 10.00 -2.30 -44.25
CA VAL A 826 10.14 -2.15 -42.79
C VAL A 826 9.07 -3.00 -42.13
N ALA A 827 9.42 -3.87 -41.19
CA ALA A 827 8.43 -4.69 -40.50
C ALA A 827 8.63 -4.63 -38.99
N GLY A 828 7.55 -4.69 -38.22
CA GLY A 828 7.62 -4.69 -36.78
C GLY A 828 6.27 -4.71 -36.08
N PHE A 829 6.23 -4.08 -34.91
CA PHE A 829 5.12 -4.21 -33.96
C PHE A 829 4.33 -2.92 -33.82
N VAL A 830 3.04 -3.06 -33.57
CA VAL A 830 2.14 -1.97 -33.22
C VAL A 830 1.94 -1.99 -31.71
N ILE A 831 2.16 -0.83 -31.11
CA ILE A 831 2.19 -0.60 -29.68
C ILE A 831 1.16 0.50 -29.35
N TYR A 832 0.29 0.25 -28.37
CA TYR A 832 -0.71 1.21 -27.90
C TYR A 832 -0.17 2.06 -26.74
N GLY A 833 -0.21 3.40 -26.84
CA GLY A 833 0.14 4.34 -25.75
C GLY A 833 0.94 5.60 -26.18
N ASP A 834 0.89 6.65 -25.34
CA ASP A 834 1.73 7.85 -25.40
C ASP A 834 2.85 7.78 -24.33
N ILE A 835 4.07 8.31 -24.54
CA ILE A 835 5.29 7.90 -23.78
C ILE A 835 6.04 9.11 -23.18
N PRO A 836 6.49 8.99 -21.90
CA PRO A 836 7.87 8.56 -21.55
C PRO A 836 8.09 7.10 -21.09
N ASP A 837 7.11 6.41 -20.48
CA ASP A 837 7.33 5.09 -19.88
C ASP A 837 6.98 3.92 -20.82
N MET A 838 8.00 3.27 -21.41
CA MET A 838 7.84 2.03 -22.19
C MET A 838 7.28 0.85 -21.38
N GLU A 839 7.14 0.98 -20.05
CA GLU A 839 6.64 -0.06 -19.15
C GLU A 839 5.15 -0.39 -19.32
N TYR A 840 4.37 0.48 -19.98
CA TYR A 840 2.90 0.34 -20.05
C TYR A 840 2.34 0.22 -21.46
N SER A 841 3.19 -0.07 -22.44
CA SER A 841 2.75 -0.15 -23.83
C SER A 841 2.27 -1.56 -24.17
N ALA A 842 1.02 -1.70 -24.60
CA ALA A 842 0.46 -3.01 -24.98
C ALA A 842 0.81 -3.32 -26.44
N LEU A 843 1.35 -4.52 -26.69
CA LEU A 843 1.51 -5.04 -28.04
C LEU A 843 0.11 -5.38 -28.59
N ILE A 844 -0.38 -4.56 -29.53
CA ILE A 844 -1.73 -4.70 -30.10
C ILE A 844 -1.72 -5.25 -31.53
N GLY A 845 -0.54 -5.45 -32.13
CA GLY A 845 -0.43 -6.08 -33.44
C GLY A 845 0.92 -5.94 -34.13
N THR A 846 0.91 -6.10 -35.46
CA THR A 846 2.10 -6.09 -36.32
C THR A 846 1.88 -5.18 -37.51
N PHE A 847 2.96 -4.64 -38.08
CA PHE A 847 2.88 -3.86 -39.30
C PHE A 847 4.03 -4.12 -40.26
N GLU A 848 3.79 -3.80 -41.52
CA GLU A 848 4.73 -3.83 -42.62
C GLU A 848 4.59 -2.56 -43.47
N LEU A 849 5.68 -1.86 -43.73
CA LEU A 849 5.78 -0.78 -44.70
C LEU A 849 6.50 -1.28 -45.94
N THR A 850 5.85 -1.15 -47.09
CA THR A 850 6.44 -1.44 -48.41
C THR A 850 6.32 -0.22 -49.34
N PRO A 851 7.27 0.03 -50.25
CA PRO A 851 7.16 1.13 -51.21
C PRO A 851 5.90 0.98 -52.08
N ALA A 852 5.03 2.00 -52.08
CA ALA A 852 3.77 1.98 -52.81
C ALA A 852 3.93 1.93 -54.34
N ALA A 853 5.14 2.22 -54.85
CA ALA A 853 5.47 2.09 -56.27
C ALA A 853 5.32 0.65 -56.81
N ALA A 854 5.27 -0.35 -55.91
CA ALA A 854 5.02 -1.75 -56.27
C ALA A 854 3.53 -2.05 -56.59
N LEU A 855 2.60 -1.13 -56.31
CA LEU A 855 1.16 -1.37 -56.48
C LEU A 855 0.62 -0.72 -57.76
N PRO A 856 -0.14 -1.46 -58.59
CA PRO A 856 -0.86 -0.90 -59.73
C PRO A 856 -1.80 0.25 -59.28
N PRO A 857 -1.91 1.36 -60.04
CA PRO A 857 -2.82 2.46 -59.73
C PRO A 857 -4.28 2.05 -59.52
N SER A 858 -4.71 0.96 -60.15
CA SER A 858 -6.05 0.37 -60.01
C SER A 858 -6.33 -0.26 -58.65
N LEU A 859 -5.29 -0.67 -57.90
CA LEU A 859 -5.42 -1.24 -56.55
C LEU A 859 -5.48 -0.17 -55.46
N LEU A 860 -4.83 0.99 -55.66
CA LEU A 860 -4.86 2.12 -54.72
C LEU A 860 -6.30 2.61 -54.45
N GLY A 861 -7.21 2.51 -55.42
CA GLY A 861 -8.62 2.88 -55.26
C GLY A 861 -9.53 1.80 -54.66
N ARG A 862 -9.01 0.59 -54.42
CA ARG A 862 -9.78 -0.60 -54.00
C ARG A 862 -9.33 -1.21 -52.66
N LEU A 863 -8.40 -0.57 -51.95
CA LEU A 863 -7.94 -1.09 -50.66
C LEU A 863 -9.15 -1.24 -49.72
N PRO A 864 -9.28 -2.41 -49.05
CA PRO A 864 -10.41 -2.69 -48.18
C PRO A 864 -10.49 -1.64 -47.09
N ILE A 865 -11.66 -1.02 -46.98
CA ILE A 865 -11.97 -0.07 -45.92
C ILE A 865 -12.12 -0.89 -44.64
N PRO A 866 -11.42 -0.57 -43.55
CA PRO A 866 -11.76 -1.13 -42.25
C PRO A 866 -13.20 -0.74 -41.95
N SER A 867 -14.12 -1.70 -41.97
CA SER A 867 -15.53 -1.45 -41.70
C SER A 867 -15.69 -1.10 -40.22
N ALA A 868 -15.69 0.20 -39.93
CA ALA A 868 -15.96 0.80 -38.62
C ALA A 868 -15.12 0.21 -37.46
N TRP A 869 -14.00 0.88 -37.17
CA TRP A 869 -13.30 0.78 -35.89
C TRP A 869 -14.30 1.14 -34.77
N GLY A 870 -14.96 0.15 -34.17
CA GLY A 870 -15.84 0.37 -33.01
C GLY A 870 -17.24 -0.26 -33.02
N SER A 871 -17.51 -1.37 -33.74
CA SER A 871 -18.79 -2.09 -33.58
C SER A 871 -18.74 -3.39 -32.76
N SER A 872 -17.57 -3.91 -32.41
CA SER A 872 -17.45 -5.17 -31.65
C SER A 872 -17.24 -5.01 -30.14
N LEU A 873 -17.16 -3.77 -29.64
CA LEU A 873 -17.02 -3.46 -28.20
C LEU A 873 -18.11 -2.48 -27.76
N THR A 874 -19.33 -2.99 -27.63
CA THR A 874 -20.40 -2.40 -26.78
C THR A 874 -21.04 -3.48 -25.94
#